data_AF-A0A2W6A120-F1
#
_entry.id   AF-A0A2W6A120-F1
#
_cell.length_a   1.000
_cell.length_b   1.000
_cell.length_c   1.000
_cell.angle_alpha   90.00
_cell.angle_beta   90.00
_cell.angle_gamma   90.00
#
_symmetry.space_group_name_H-M   'P 1'
#
loop_
_entity.id
_entity.type
_entity.pdbx_description
1 polymer ?
#
loop_
_entity_poly.entity_id
_entity_poly.type
_entity_poly.pdbx_seq_one_letter_code
_entity_poly.pdbx_strand_id
1 'polypeptide(L)'
;KWVRRNPWKFVSAATLLLLSVAGVARLFQWEFYQRAQREFAVGMEYRAGGPEAIGEIPAAIARKRQVSLRFTRRGRWGPIVRVEAINSRDHPSNEAQFFGNDPLPNWIEGPLGASGEPKKTRAATSIDFFWEQGAVTEAVARDCNGMQTWRLVYERPSATEPRRIHARFVTAGGFDFASHGGASVIQFERDSAGRDVKAGFFNGSGQAAANGEGVYGYAFERDPSGRLVRAVNLGRDGKPAENKAGQITLAFRYEPHGLISEVKFYDAENKPVTYQNVSHLQASYDVAGNQVRLAAFDANGRPVNHGKGGWATQEMDRNEHGELTEQRFLAVDTTGQIKPVSRKNLAYNENGYPIDIRFTSASSWRTAVAFDERGNVTEERILDPNGKPIPGPEGWAIHRHAWQFSADGSREEEAWFDPEGKPTYTAGGEQRRISEFDAAGNIRRYITEQHDPARYSYQRYVCEPEYDAQGRNRHNTIRYQDANGQPAKNAGLGFTEREITFDEDEREILEWKLGCDAKGLGAPVFRTDTEWQRTGARKRVVQQACDENRKPLATLPNGNAAHVEHEFTALDQFERIYETGFDEKLVGFSSREAKFDAGTLLSVTHRRSDGRVLDSVRVMIVEVTPQQPKAAELHPGDQLVAANDKPVTSAYGWVAAGTFPGGWIEVIRAGQRVRVDGFQEGALGIFLQDRAPGPAE
;
A
#
# COMPACT_ATOMS: atom_id res chain seq x y z
N LYS A 1 33.17 -31.99 -67.27
CA LYS A 1 34.17 -33.08 -67.12
C LYS A 1 35.11 -32.90 -65.91
N TRP A 2 35.61 -31.69 -65.62
CA TRP A 2 36.50 -31.43 -64.47
C TRP A 2 35.84 -31.62 -63.09
N VAL A 3 34.60 -31.12 -62.91
CA VAL A 3 33.81 -31.28 -61.68
C VAL A 3 33.55 -32.77 -61.34
N ARG A 4 33.29 -33.61 -62.35
CA ARG A 4 33.14 -35.07 -62.18
C ARG A 4 34.42 -35.78 -61.73
N ARG A 5 35.60 -35.19 -61.96
CA ARG A 5 36.90 -35.77 -61.55
C ARG A 5 37.36 -35.31 -60.16
N ASN A 6 36.78 -34.26 -59.58
CA ASN A 6 37.16 -33.71 -58.27
C ASN A 6 35.95 -33.31 -57.40
N PRO A 7 34.96 -34.21 -57.18
CA PRO A 7 33.72 -33.86 -56.49
C PRO A 7 33.95 -33.32 -55.07
N TRP A 8 34.94 -33.87 -54.35
CA TRP A 8 35.29 -33.46 -53.00
C TRP A 8 35.79 -32.02 -52.89
N LYS A 9 36.48 -31.47 -53.90
CA LYS A 9 36.91 -30.05 -53.86
C LYS A 9 35.74 -29.08 -53.95
N PHE A 10 34.71 -29.43 -54.74
CA PHE A 10 33.49 -28.63 -54.85
C PHE A 10 32.60 -28.80 -53.63
N VAL A 11 32.45 -30.03 -53.12
CA VAL A 11 31.70 -30.30 -51.87
C VAL A 11 32.38 -29.60 -50.70
N SER A 12 33.70 -29.68 -50.55
CA SER A 12 34.41 -28.97 -49.47
C SER A 12 34.28 -27.46 -49.58
N ALA A 13 34.41 -26.87 -50.78
CA ALA A 13 34.23 -25.42 -50.96
C ALA A 13 32.79 -24.97 -50.70
N ALA A 14 31.79 -25.73 -51.17
CA ALA A 14 30.37 -25.45 -50.92
C ALA A 14 30.01 -25.63 -49.44
N THR A 15 30.51 -26.68 -48.77
CA THR A 15 30.33 -26.90 -47.33
C THR A 15 30.98 -25.78 -46.52
N LEU A 16 32.21 -25.37 -46.86
CA LEU A 16 32.87 -24.23 -46.20
C LEU A 16 32.06 -22.94 -46.38
N LEU A 17 31.57 -22.66 -47.59
CA LEU A 17 30.71 -21.51 -47.85
C LEU A 17 29.42 -21.56 -47.03
N LEU A 18 28.72 -22.70 -46.97
CA LEU A 18 27.52 -22.88 -46.17
C LEU A 18 27.78 -22.71 -44.67
N LEU A 19 28.90 -23.25 -44.16
CA LEU A 19 29.31 -23.06 -42.77
C LEU A 19 29.66 -21.59 -42.47
N SER A 20 30.31 -20.89 -43.40
CA SER A 20 30.59 -19.45 -43.27
C SER A 20 29.29 -18.63 -43.26
N VAL A 21 28.35 -18.91 -44.16
CA VAL A 21 27.04 -18.23 -44.19
C VAL A 21 26.26 -18.51 -42.92
N ALA A 22 26.20 -19.77 -42.46
CA ALA A 22 25.55 -20.12 -41.20
C ALA A 22 26.23 -19.45 -39.99
N GLY A 23 27.57 -19.37 -40.00
CA GLY A 23 28.34 -18.68 -38.98
C GLY A 23 28.07 -17.17 -38.94
N VAL A 24 28.04 -16.51 -40.10
CA VAL A 24 27.68 -15.09 -40.22
C VAL A 24 26.23 -14.85 -39.81
N ALA A 25 25.30 -15.71 -40.24
CA ALA A 25 23.89 -15.62 -39.85
C ALA A 25 23.72 -15.79 -38.33
N ARG A 26 24.45 -16.72 -37.70
CA ARG A 26 24.44 -16.92 -36.25
C ARG A 26 25.06 -15.75 -35.51
N LEU A 27 26.17 -15.20 -35.99
CA LEU A 27 26.79 -13.99 -35.42
C LEU A 27 25.88 -12.78 -35.55
N PHE A 28 25.21 -12.63 -36.69
CA PHE A 28 24.22 -11.60 -36.93
C PHE A 28 23.04 -11.76 -35.97
N GLN A 29 22.48 -12.97 -35.85
CA GLN A 29 21.40 -13.24 -34.91
C GLN A 29 21.81 -12.94 -33.47
N TRP A 30 23.03 -13.34 -33.08
CA TRP A 30 23.55 -13.07 -31.74
C TRP A 30 23.74 -11.56 -31.49
N GLU A 31 24.44 -10.83 -32.36
CA GLU A 31 24.74 -9.41 -32.18
C GLU A 31 23.48 -8.53 -32.20
N PHE A 32 22.54 -8.81 -33.11
CA PHE A 32 21.37 -7.96 -33.32
C PHE A 32 20.14 -8.35 -32.50
N TYR A 33 20.06 -9.59 -31.98
CA TYR A 33 18.87 -10.09 -31.27
C TYR A 33 19.11 -10.78 -29.92
N GLN A 34 20.36 -11.10 -29.53
CA GLN A 34 20.60 -11.84 -28.28
C GLN A 34 21.59 -11.14 -27.34
N ARG A 35 22.64 -10.52 -27.87
CA ARG A 35 23.69 -9.88 -27.09
C ARG A 35 23.13 -8.72 -26.29
N ALA A 36 23.30 -8.76 -24.98
CA ALA A 36 22.95 -7.66 -24.10
C ALA A 36 23.76 -6.39 -24.46
N GLN A 37 23.07 -5.33 -24.85
CA GLN A 37 23.64 -4.00 -25.05
C GLN A 37 23.29 -3.13 -23.85
N ARG A 38 24.26 -2.38 -23.33
CA ARG A 38 24.08 -1.51 -22.17
C ARG A 38 24.17 -0.06 -22.60
N GLU A 39 23.15 0.72 -22.28
CA GLU A 39 23.06 2.16 -22.49
C GLU A 39 22.76 2.83 -21.15
N PHE A 40 23.17 4.09 -20.99
CA PHE A 40 23.01 4.84 -19.74
C PHE A 40 22.22 6.12 -20.01
N ALA A 41 21.32 6.50 -19.11
CA ALA A 41 20.57 7.74 -19.22
C ALA A 41 20.28 8.37 -17.85
N VAL A 42 19.84 9.62 -17.85
CA VAL A 42 19.49 10.36 -16.63
C VAL A 42 18.05 10.10 -16.16
N GLY A 43 17.18 9.61 -17.05
CA GLY A 43 15.79 9.29 -16.74
C GLY A 43 15.19 8.32 -17.75
N MET A 44 13.93 7.94 -17.52
CA MET A 44 13.17 7.08 -18.43
C MET A 44 11.73 7.55 -18.56
N GLU A 45 11.10 7.18 -19.67
CA GLU A 45 9.68 7.35 -19.91
C GLU A 45 9.07 6.05 -20.42
N TYR A 46 7.74 5.94 -20.46
CA TYR A 46 7.07 4.73 -20.89
C TYR A 46 6.40 4.89 -22.27
N ARG A 47 6.64 3.91 -23.14
CA ARG A 47 5.94 3.72 -24.42
C ARG A 47 5.44 2.29 -24.54
N ALA A 48 4.13 2.13 -24.70
CA ALA A 48 3.45 0.84 -24.74
C ALA A 48 3.80 -0.07 -23.54
N GLY A 49 3.99 0.52 -22.36
CA GLY A 49 4.42 -0.16 -21.12
C GLY A 49 5.91 -0.44 -21.03
N GLY A 50 6.68 -0.26 -22.11
CA GLY A 50 8.13 -0.43 -22.12
C GLY A 50 8.90 0.86 -21.86
N PRO A 51 10.14 0.78 -21.35
CA PRO A 51 10.93 1.96 -21.03
C PRO A 51 11.60 2.54 -22.28
N GLU A 52 11.69 3.87 -22.32
CA GLU A 52 12.51 4.64 -23.24
C GLU A 52 13.50 5.50 -22.45
N ALA A 53 14.76 5.50 -22.87
CA ALA A 53 15.80 6.31 -22.24
C ALA A 53 15.59 7.81 -22.54
N ILE A 54 15.68 8.64 -21.51
CA ILE A 54 15.67 10.10 -21.64
C ILE A 54 17.01 10.65 -21.15
N GLY A 55 17.63 11.48 -21.99
CA GLY A 55 18.92 12.08 -21.70
C GLY A 55 20.03 11.03 -21.60
N GLU A 56 20.28 10.34 -22.70
CA GLU A 56 21.38 9.37 -22.80
C GLU A 56 22.73 10.00 -22.47
N ILE A 57 23.56 9.28 -21.73
CA ILE A 57 24.87 9.72 -21.27
C ILE A 57 25.94 8.66 -21.54
N PRO A 58 27.19 9.06 -21.79
CA PRO A 58 28.31 8.12 -21.84
C PRO A 58 28.54 7.43 -20.48
N ALA A 59 29.03 6.19 -20.51
CA ALA A 59 29.39 5.45 -19.29
C ALA A 59 30.40 6.19 -18.39
N ALA A 60 31.28 7.01 -18.98
CA ALA A 60 32.22 7.85 -18.24
C ALA A 60 31.53 8.97 -17.43
N ILE A 61 30.42 9.50 -17.92
CA ILE A 61 29.57 10.46 -17.20
C ILE A 61 28.74 9.74 -16.13
N ALA A 62 28.21 8.55 -16.44
CA ALA A 62 27.45 7.75 -15.47
C ALA A 62 28.25 7.45 -14.18
N ARG A 63 29.56 7.20 -14.30
CA ARG A 63 30.48 6.98 -13.16
C ARG A 63 30.83 8.24 -12.34
N LYS A 64 30.40 9.41 -12.80
CA LYS A 64 30.56 10.69 -12.12
C LYS A 64 29.21 11.24 -11.63
N ARG A 65 28.20 10.38 -11.56
CA ARG A 65 26.86 10.75 -11.13
C ARG A 65 26.49 10.00 -9.87
N GLN A 66 25.75 10.68 -8.98
CA GLN A 66 25.22 10.03 -7.78
C GLN A 66 24.31 8.84 -8.14
N VAL A 67 23.48 9.02 -9.17
CA VAL A 67 22.63 7.97 -9.74
C VAL A 67 22.52 8.11 -11.26
N SER A 68 22.51 6.96 -11.94
CA SER A 68 22.22 6.84 -13.37
C SER A 68 21.33 5.63 -13.62
N LEU A 69 20.56 5.66 -14.71
CA LEU A 69 19.79 4.50 -15.17
C LEU A 69 20.61 3.73 -16.20
N ARG A 70 20.80 2.43 -15.98
CA ARG A 70 21.40 1.48 -16.92
C ARG A 70 20.31 0.65 -17.58
N PHE A 71 20.18 0.78 -18.89
CA PHE A 71 19.21 0.03 -19.68
C PHE A 71 19.94 -1.14 -20.34
N THR A 72 19.35 -2.33 -20.23
CA THR A 72 19.82 -3.53 -20.92
C THR A 72 18.87 -3.86 -22.06
N ARG A 73 19.37 -3.77 -23.29
CA ARG A 73 18.64 -4.09 -24.51
C ARG A 73 19.01 -5.49 -25.02
N ARG A 74 18.00 -6.22 -25.49
CA ARG A 74 18.19 -7.56 -26.09
C ARG A 74 18.61 -7.43 -27.55
N GLY A 75 19.92 -7.49 -27.81
CA GLY A 75 20.49 -7.21 -29.13
C GLY A 75 20.44 -5.72 -29.48
N ARG A 76 20.88 -5.37 -30.69
CA ARG A 76 20.84 -3.97 -31.17
C ARG A 76 19.45 -3.50 -31.58
N TRP A 77 18.55 -4.41 -31.97
CA TRP A 77 17.21 -4.06 -32.48
C TRP A 77 16.06 -4.56 -31.62
N GLY A 78 16.36 -5.32 -30.56
CA GLY A 78 15.33 -5.77 -29.64
C GLY A 78 14.93 -4.69 -28.64
N PRO A 79 13.93 -5.02 -27.80
CA PRO A 79 13.46 -4.13 -26.76
C PRO A 79 14.46 -4.03 -25.60
N ILE A 80 14.27 -3.00 -24.77
CA ILE A 80 14.88 -2.93 -23.44
C ILE A 80 14.16 -3.95 -22.56
N VAL A 81 14.93 -4.84 -21.93
CA VAL A 81 14.41 -5.92 -21.08
C VAL A 81 14.69 -5.68 -19.61
N ARG A 82 15.55 -4.72 -19.27
CA ARG A 82 15.85 -4.36 -17.88
C ARG A 82 16.29 -2.90 -17.77
N VAL A 83 15.88 -2.23 -16.70
CA VAL A 83 16.42 -0.94 -16.26
C VAL A 83 16.92 -1.08 -14.84
N GLU A 84 18.09 -0.55 -14.54
CA GLU A 84 18.71 -0.59 -13.22
C GLU A 84 19.07 0.83 -12.79
N ALA A 85 18.75 1.20 -11.55
CA ALA A 85 19.26 2.39 -10.93
C ALA A 85 20.59 2.05 -10.24
N ILE A 86 21.67 2.65 -10.72
CA ILE A 86 23.02 2.37 -10.25
C ILE A 86 23.68 3.64 -9.72
N ASN A 87 24.55 3.49 -8.73
CA ASN A 87 25.41 4.57 -8.26
C ASN A 87 26.67 4.74 -9.15
N SER A 88 27.48 5.73 -8.83
CA SER A 88 28.77 6.06 -9.48
C SER A 88 29.76 4.88 -9.57
N ARG A 89 29.63 3.90 -8.68
CA ARG A 89 30.50 2.73 -8.54
C ARG A 89 29.91 1.45 -9.14
N ASP A 90 28.84 1.56 -9.94
CA ASP A 90 28.16 0.45 -10.63
C ASP A 90 27.46 -0.56 -9.68
N HIS A 91 27.15 -0.13 -8.46
CA HIS A 91 26.34 -0.88 -7.49
C HIS A 91 24.87 -0.41 -7.52
N PRO A 92 23.91 -1.23 -7.07
CA PRO A 92 22.51 -0.82 -6.90
C PRO A 92 22.40 0.49 -6.12
N SER A 93 21.55 1.40 -6.59
CA SER A 93 21.35 2.70 -5.95
C SER A 93 20.57 2.58 -4.63
N ASN A 94 20.88 3.45 -3.66
CA ASN A 94 20.12 3.64 -2.43
C ASN A 94 19.53 5.08 -2.32
N GLU A 95 19.30 5.72 -3.48
CA GLU A 95 18.72 7.07 -3.57
C GLU A 95 17.38 7.18 -2.83
N ALA A 96 16.49 6.22 -3.06
CA ALA A 96 15.17 6.22 -2.43
C ALA A 96 15.26 6.14 -0.91
N GLN A 97 16.24 5.36 -0.39
CA GLN A 97 16.41 5.12 1.04
C GLN A 97 16.98 6.33 1.80
N PHE A 98 18.01 7.01 1.25
CA PHE A 98 18.75 8.05 2.00
C PHE A 98 18.53 9.48 1.51
N PHE A 99 17.93 9.65 0.33
CA PHE A 99 17.75 10.95 -0.32
C PHE A 99 16.28 11.22 -0.71
N GLY A 100 15.39 10.23 -0.56
CA GLY A 100 13.95 10.39 -0.80
C GLY A 100 13.58 10.56 -2.27
N ASN A 101 14.52 10.29 -3.19
CA ASN A 101 14.30 10.31 -4.62
C ASN A 101 14.24 8.88 -5.14
N ASP A 102 13.08 8.44 -5.61
CA ASP A 102 12.94 7.12 -6.23
C ASP A 102 13.31 7.22 -7.72
N PRO A 103 14.41 6.58 -8.17
CA PRO A 103 14.83 6.63 -9.56
C PRO A 103 13.99 5.74 -10.48
N LEU A 104 13.20 4.80 -9.91
CA LEU A 104 12.38 3.84 -10.65
C LEU A 104 10.92 3.85 -10.17
N PRO A 105 10.25 5.01 -10.11
CA PRO A 105 8.92 5.10 -9.56
C PRO A 105 7.88 4.57 -10.55
N ASN A 106 6.73 4.13 -10.04
CA ASN A 106 5.54 3.84 -10.84
C ASN A 106 4.39 4.78 -10.46
N TRP A 107 3.43 4.96 -11.37
CA TRP A 107 2.34 5.92 -11.18
C TRP A 107 1.42 5.56 -10.00
N ILE A 108 1.15 4.27 -9.78
CA ILE A 108 0.19 3.86 -8.74
C ILE A 108 0.74 3.98 -7.32
N GLU A 109 2.06 3.92 -7.12
CA GLU A 109 2.67 4.18 -5.81
C GLU A 109 2.79 5.68 -5.46
N GLY A 110 2.56 6.58 -6.43
CA GLY A 110 2.62 8.02 -6.20
C GLY A 110 4.03 8.60 -6.39
N PRO A 111 4.41 8.96 -7.63
CA PRO A 111 5.76 9.43 -7.92
C PRO A 111 6.01 10.90 -7.51
N LEU A 112 4.99 11.63 -7.03
CA LEU A 112 5.09 13.06 -6.75
C LEU A 112 5.42 13.36 -5.28
N GLY A 113 5.69 12.33 -4.47
CA GLY A 113 6.18 12.46 -3.10
C GLY A 113 5.13 12.97 -2.12
N ALA A 114 3.85 12.74 -2.42
CA ALA A 114 2.72 13.18 -1.59
C ALA A 114 2.08 12.04 -0.76
N SER A 115 2.65 10.84 -0.80
CA SER A 115 2.23 9.74 0.06
C SER A 115 2.60 10.08 1.50
N GLY A 116 1.61 10.37 2.34
CA GLY A 116 1.81 10.78 3.74
C GLY A 116 2.46 9.71 4.65
N GLU A 117 2.73 8.53 4.11
CA GLU A 117 3.53 7.50 4.78
C GLU A 117 4.94 7.46 4.14
N PRO A 118 6.03 7.41 4.93
CA PRO A 118 7.33 7.08 4.37
C PRO A 118 7.19 5.75 3.61
N LYS A 119 7.87 5.60 2.47
CA LYS A 119 7.91 4.33 1.74
C LYS A 119 8.45 3.26 2.69
N LYS A 120 7.54 2.48 3.28
CA LYS A 120 7.83 1.32 4.14
C LYS A 120 8.27 0.10 3.32
N THR A 121 8.27 0.22 1.99
CA THR A 121 8.65 -0.84 1.07
C THR A 121 10.13 -0.76 0.71
N ARG A 122 10.74 -1.92 0.45
CA ARG A 122 12.11 -2.00 -0.08
C ARG A 122 12.18 -1.24 -1.40
N ALA A 123 13.19 -0.39 -1.55
CA ALA A 123 13.35 0.42 -2.75
C ALA A 123 13.67 -0.46 -3.96
N ALA A 124 12.98 -0.24 -5.07
CA ALA A 124 13.31 -0.86 -6.33
C ALA A 124 14.67 -0.34 -6.83
N THR A 125 15.58 -1.27 -7.15
CA THR A 125 16.87 -0.96 -7.76
C THR A 125 16.93 -1.41 -9.23
N SER A 126 15.98 -2.25 -9.65
CA SER A 126 15.83 -2.62 -11.05
C SER A 126 14.39 -2.96 -11.41
N ILE A 127 14.07 -2.88 -12.70
CA ILE A 127 12.82 -3.34 -13.29
C ILE A 127 13.14 -4.24 -14.49
N ASP A 128 12.65 -5.47 -14.48
CA ASP A 128 12.67 -6.39 -15.63
C ASP A 128 11.38 -6.24 -16.45
N PHE A 129 11.48 -6.24 -17.77
CA PHE A 129 10.36 -6.06 -18.70
C PHE A 129 10.19 -7.28 -19.61
N PHE A 130 8.98 -7.82 -19.64
CA PHE A 130 8.60 -8.98 -20.45
C PHE A 130 7.73 -8.53 -21.62
N TRP A 131 8.10 -8.97 -22.83
CA TRP A 131 7.53 -8.49 -24.07
C TRP A 131 6.85 -9.61 -24.86
N GLU A 132 5.65 -9.33 -25.37
CA GLU A 132 4.93 -10.17 -26.32
C GLU A 132 4.42 -9.29 -27.47
N GLN A 133 4.69 -9.68 -28.73
CA GLN A 133 4.20 -8.98 -29.93
C GLN A 133 4.47 -7.45 -29.96
N GLY A 134 5.57 -7.00 -29.34
CA GLY A 134 5.97 -5.58 -29.35
C GLY A 134 5.33 -4.71 -28.25
N ALA A 135 4.60 -5.31 -27.31
CA ALA A 135 4.10 -4.65 -26.11
C ALA A 135 4.63 -5.34 -24.84
N VAL A 136 4.71 -4.59 -23.75
CA VAL A 136 5.04 -5.16 -22.44
C VAL A 136 3.81 -5.88 -21.88
N THR A 137 3.98 -7.13 -21.50
CA THR A 137 2.97 -7.92 -20.76
C THR A 137 3.18 -7.80 -19.26
N GLU A 138 4.41 -7.51 -18.82
CA GLU A 138 4.77 -7.46 -17.42
C GLU A 138 6.01 -6.61 -17.17
N ALA A 139 5.97 -5.81 -16.10
CA ALA A 139 7.12 -5.13 -15.53
C ALA A 139 7.31 -5.56 -14.06
N VAL A 140 8.48 -6.04 -13.68
CA VAL A 140 8.78 -6.56 -12.33
C VAL A 140 9.91 -5.77 -11.72
N ALA A 141 9.61 -5.02 -10.66
CA ALA A 141 10.60 -4.29 -9.90
C ALA A 141 11.21 -5.15 -8.79
N ARG A 142 12.51 -4.97 -8.56
CA ARG A 142 13.29 -5.75 -7.62
C ARG A 142 14.22 -4.89 -6.79
N ASP A 143 14.39 -5.25 -5.52
CA ASP A 143 15.37 -4.66 -4.61
C ASP A 143 16.81 -5.09 -4.97
N CYS A 144 17.80 -4.64 -4.19
CA CYS A 144 19.21 -4.97 -4.39
C CYS A 144 19.52 -6.48 -4.27
N ASN A 145 18.65 -7.27 -3.64
CA ASN A 145 18.79 -8.72 -3.52
C ASN A 145 18.06 -9.47 -4.63
N GLY A 146 17.42 -8.77 -5.57
CA GLY A 146 16.62 -9.37 -6.63
C GLY A 146 15.22 -9.80 -6.18
N MET A 147 14.81 -9.44 -4.96
CA MET A 147 13.49 -9.75 -4.44
C MET A 147 12.45 -8.80 -5.04
N GLN A 148 11.28 -9.33 -5.42
CA GLN A 148 10.22 -8.52 -6.00
C GLN A 148 9.73 -7.46 -4.99
N THR A 149 9.71 -6.21 -5.40
CA THR A 149 9.13 -5.10 -4.62
C THR A 149 7.71 -4.82 -5.10
N TRP A 150 7.54 -4.76 -6.42
CA TRP A 150 6.25 -4.63 -7.07
C TRP A 150 6.28 -5.22 -8.49
N ARG A 151 5.11 -5.49 -9.06
CA ARG A 151 4.91 -5.94 -10.43
C ARG A 151 3.68 -5.29 -11.03
N LEU A 152 3.76 -4.94 -12.32
CA LEU A 152 2.63 -4.54 -13.14
C LEU A 152 2.36 -5.63 -14.18
N VAL A 153 1.17 -6.21 -14.16
CA VAL A 153 0.72 -7.21 -15.14
C VAL A 153 -0.25 -6.55 -16.10
N TYR A 154 0.15 -6.36 -17.35
CA TYR A 154 -0.64 -5.69 -18.38
C TYR A 154 -1.64 -6.66 -19.03
N GLU A 155 -2.88 -6.24 -19.13
CA GLU A 155 -3.89 -6.92 -19.91
C GLU A 155 -3.67 -6.69 -21.40
N ARG A 156 -4.09 -7.66 -22.22
CA ARG A 156 -4.01 -7.52 -23.67
C ARG A 156 -4.95 -6.41 -24.15
N PRO A 157 -4.52 -5.57 -25.11
CA PRO A 157 -5.39 -4.57 -25.71
C PRO A 157 -6.67 -5.22 -26.27
N SER A 158 -7.83 -4.63 -25.96
CA SER A 158 -9.08 -5.00 -26.63
C SER A 158 -9.04 -4.61 -28.10
N ALA A 159 -9.65 -5.42 -28.98
CA ALA A 159 -9.83 -5.07 -30.39
C ALA A 159 -10.69 -3.81 -30.58
N THR A 160 -11.58 -3.51 -29.63
CA THR A 160 -12.49 -2.35 -29.70
C THR A 160 -11.89 -1.08 -29.09
N GLU A 161 -11.02 -1.20 -28.08
CA GLU A 161 -10.38 -0.07 -27.41
C GLU A 161 -8.86 -0.29 -27.25
N PRO A 162 -8.10 -0.37 -28.36
CA PRO A 162 -6.69 -0.77 -28.33
C PRO A 162 -5.76 0.22 -27.60
N ARG A 163 -6.26 1.43 -27.30
CA ARG A 163 -5.53 2.49 -26.58
C ARG A 163 -5.84 2.55 -25.10
N ARG A 164 -6.76 1.73 -24.60
CA ARG A 164 -7.10 1.59 -23.18
C ARG A 164 -6.61 0.24 -22.68
N ILE A 165 -5.63 0.28 -21.78
CA ILE A 165 -4.95 -0.91 -21.29
C ILE A 165 -5.06 -0.91 -19.77
N HIS A 166 -5.54 -2.01 -19.21
CA HIS A 166 -5.47 -2.21 -17.77
C HIS A 166 -4.16 -2.88 -17.40
N ALA A 167 -3.62 -2.54 -16.24
CA ALA A 167 -2.54 -3.26 -15.61
C ALA A 167 -2.89 -3.49 -14.14
N ARG A 168 -2.63 -4.69 -13.63
CA ARG A 168 -2.80 -5.00 -12.21
C ARG A 168 -1.49 -4.76 -11.48
N PHE A 169 -1.56 -4.08 -10.35
CA PHE A 169 -0.42 -3.82 -9.47
C PHE A 169 -0.34 -4.87 -8.37
N VAL A 170 0.88 -5.35 -8.13
CA VAL A 170 1.19 -6.43 -7.20
C VAL A 170 2.39 -5.97 -6.37
N THR A 171 2.35 -6.10 -5.06
CA THR A 171 3.46 -5.83 -4.13
C THR A 171 4.19 -7.14 -3.79
N ALA A 172 5.14 -7.10 -2.86
CA ALA A 172 5.73 -8.30 -2.26
C ALA A 172 4.72 -9.17 -1.47
N GLY A 173 3.58 -8.60 -1.06
CA GLY A 173 2.50 -9.29 -0.34
C GLY A 173 1.45 -9.94 -1.24
N GLY A 174 1.57 -9.81 -2.56
CA GLY A 174 0.56 -10.23 -3.54
C GLY A 174 -0.14 -9.02 -4.15
N PHE A 175 -1.41 -9.15 -4.57
CA PHE A 175 -2.18 -8.02 -5.10
C PHE A 175 -2.68 -7.15 -3.96
N ASP A 176 -1.75 -6.46 -3.32
CA ASP A 176 -2.07 -5.48 -2.31
C ASP A 176 -2.50 -4.16 -2.95
N PHE A 177 -3.19 -3.38 -2.14
CA PHE A 177 -3.56 -2.01 -2.46
C PHE A 177 -2.35 -1.07 -2.27
N ALA A 178 -2.18 -0.07 -3.13
CA ALA A 178 -1.15 0.97 -2.99
C ALA A 178 -1.29 1.82 -1.71
N SER A 179 -2.44 1.75 -1.04
CA SER A 179 -2.69 2.26 0.31
C SER A 179 -3.75 1.38 0.98
N HIS A 180 -3.92 1.42 2.31
CA HIS A 180 -4.98 0.66 3.00
C HIS A 180 -6.36 0.90 2.34
N GLY A 181 -6.91 -0.13 1.67
CA GLY A 181 -8.17 -0.04 0.89
C GLY A 181 -8.12 0.75 -0.43
N GLY A 182 -6.93 1.05 -0.95
CA GLY A 182 -6.66 1.90 -2.11
C GLY A 182 -6.63 1.20 -3.46
N ALA A 183 -5.99 1.83 -4.45
CA ALA A 183 -5.90 1.31 -5.81
C ALA A 183 -5.01 0.06 -5.95
N SER A 184 -5.42 -0.87 -6.80
CA SER A 184 -4.64 -2.07 -7.20
C SER A 184 -4.68 -2.33 -8.71
N VAL A 185 -5.41 -1.51 -9.48
CA VAL A 185 -5.52 -1.57 -10.93
C VAL A 185 -5.27 -0.19 -11.52
N ILE A 186 -4.49 -0.14 -12.59
CA ILE A 186 -4.25 1.05 -13.40
C ILE A 186 -4.92 0.88 -14.75
N GLN A 187 -5.65 1.87 -15.22
CA GLN A 187 -6.09 1.99 -16.61
C GLN A 187 -5.27 3.07 -17.31
N PHE A 188 -4.46 2.68 -18.29
CA PHE A 188 -3.74 3.60 -19.15
C PHE A 188 -4.58 3.98 -20.37
N GLU A 189 -4.67 5.27 -20.67
CA GLU A 189 -5.08 5.76 -21.99
C GLU A 189 -3.82 6.21 -22.74
N ARG A 190 -3.66 5.74 -23.99
CA ARG A 190 -2.47 5.99 -24.82
C ARG A 190 -2.76 6.79 -26.07
N ASP A 191 -1.80 7.60 -26.50
CA ASP A 191 -1.84 8.26 -27.81
C ASP A 191 -1.54 7.27 -28.97
N SER A 192 -1.56 7.76 -30.21
CA SER A 192 -1.25 6.94 -31.40
C SER A 192 0.20 6.48 -31.48
N ALA A 193 1.12 7.09 -30.72
CA ALA A 193 2.52 6.70 -30.63
C ALA A 193 2.76 5.70 -29.49
N GLY A 194 1.71 5.33 -28.73
CA GLY A 194 1.78 4.39 -27.61
C GLY A 194 2.22 5.03 -26.30
N ARG A 195 2.28 6.36 -26.20
CA ARG A 195 2.65 7.06 -24.96
C ARG A 195 1.44 7.20 -24.06
N ASP A 196 1.63 6.99 -22.76
CA ASP A 196 0.55 7.17 -21.78
C ASP A 196 0.21 8.67 -21.66
N VAL A 197 -1.06 9.00 -21.90
CA VAL A 197 -1.63 10.36 -21.74
C VAL A 197 -2.50 10.47 -20.49
N LYS A 198 -2.91 9.33 -19.92
CA LYS A 198 -3.65 9.26 -18.66
C LYS A 198 -3.43 7.91 -18.00
N ALA A 199 -3.41 7.90 -16.68
CA ALA A 199 -3.45 6.70 -15.84
C ALA A 199 -4.57 6.88 -14.81
N GLY A 200 -5.67 6.12 -14.92
CA GLY A 200 -6.75 6.09 -13.94
C GLY A 200 -6.58 4.94 -12.95
N PHE A 201 -7.00 5.12 -11.70
CA PHE A 201 -6.80 4.14 -10.63
C PHE A 201 -8.11 3.56 -10.11
N PHE A 202 -8.08 2.24 -9.93
CA PHE A 202 -9.22 1.43 -9.52
C PHE A 202 -8.77 0.40 -8.48
N ASN A 203 -9.70 -0.07 -7.66
CA ASN A 203 -9.49 -1.24 -6.82
C ASN A 203 -9.74 -2.54 -7.64
N GLY A 204 -9.54 -3.69 -7.02
CA GLY A 204 -9.74 -5.01 -7.65
C GLY A 204 -11.19 -5.28 -8.10
N SER A 205 -12.18 -4.55 -7.55
CA SER A 205 -13.57 -4.60 -8.00
C SER A 205 -13.87 -3.69 -9.20
N GLY A 206 -12.87 -2.94 -9.70
CA GLY A 206 -13.05 -2.01 -10.81
C GLY A 206 -13.72 -0.69 -10.44
N GLN A 207 -13.86 -0.40 -9.14
CA GLN A 207 -14.33 0.90 -8.65
C GLN A 207 -13.17 1.87 -8.56
N ALA A 208 -13.42 3.14 -8.87
CA ALA A 208 -12.40 4.19 -8.75
C ALA A 208 -11.86 4.24 -7.31
N ALA A 209 -10.54 4.16 -7.17
CA ALA A 209 -9.86 4.13 -5.87
C ALA A 209 -8.64 5.06 -5.90
N ALA A 210 -8.37 5.70 -4.76
CA ALA A 210 -7.22 6.57 -4.63
C ALA A 210 -5.92 5.77 -4.41
N ASN A 211 -4.80 6.32 -4.86
CA ASN A 211 -3.47 5.82 -4.52
C ASN A 211 -2.95 6.38 -3.18
N GLY A 212 -1.69 6.09 -2.85
CA GLY A 212 -1.02 6.59 -1.63
C GLY A 212 -1.05 8.11 -1.46
N GLU A 213 -1.04 8.87 -2.57
CA GLU A 213 -1.12 10.34 -2.59
C GLU A 213 -2.56 10.88 -2.46
N GLY A 214 -3.58 10.01 -2.46
CA GLY A 214 -4.98 10.40 -2.38
C GLY A 214 -5.63 10.76 -3.72
N VAL A 215 -4.96 10.52 -4.86
CA VAL A 215 -5.49 10.82 -6.19
C VAL A 215 -6.01 9.56 -6.89
N TYR A 216 -6.97 9.72 -7.79
CA TYR A 216 -7.63 8.64 -8.56
C TYR A 216 -7.04 8.47 -9.96
N GLY A 217 -5.95 9.20 -10.25
CA GLY A 217 -5.23 9.08 -11.50
C GLY A 217 -4.36 10.30 -11.79
N TYR A 218 -3.71 10.26 -12.95
CA TYR A 218 -2.92 11.34 -13.50
C TYR A 218 -3.26 11.54 -14.99
N ALA A 219 -3.23 12.78 -15.46
CA ALA A 219 -3.18 13.13 -16.88
C ALA A 219 -1.82 13.74 -17.22
N PHE A 220 -1.32 13.42 -18.41
CA PHE A 220 0.05 13.74 -18.83
C PHE A 220 0.08 14.54 -20.14
N GLU A 221 0.93 15.56 -20.18
CA GLU A 221 1.30 16.24 -21.42
C GLU A 221 2.79 16.05 -21.67
N ARG A 222 3.15 15.81 -22.93
CA ARG A 222 4.52 15.49 -23.33
C ARG A 222 4.98 16.38 -24.47
N ASP A 223 6.26 16.68 -24.50
CA ASP A 223 6.87 17.38 -25.63
C ASP A 223 7.10 16.45 -26.85
N PRO A 224 7.51 16.97 -28.01
CA PRO A 224 7.78 16.16 -29.20
C PRO A 224 8.88 15.10 -29.01
N SER A 225 9.80 15.28 -28.05
CA SER A 225 10.81 14.28 -27.68
C SER A 225 10.30 13.23 -26.70
N GLY A 226 9.03 13.31 -26.29
CA GLY A 226 8.37 12.34 -25.41
C GLY A 226 8.51 12.63 -23.92
N ARG A 227 9.20 13.71 -23.52
CA ARG A 227 9.42 14.07 -22.11
C ARG A 227 8.15 14.63 -21.49
N LEU A 228 7.85 14.25 -20.24
CA LEU A 228 6.72 14.78 -19.47
C LEU A 228 6.88 16.27 -19.16
N VAL A 229 6.06 17.14 -19.76
CA VAL A 229 6.08 18.58 -19.48
C VAL A 229 4.99 19.02 -18.52
N ARG A 230 3.97 18.18 -18.30
CA ARG A 230 2.89 18.44 -17.34
C ARG A 230 2.32 17.15 -16.79
N ALA A 231 2.07 17.13 -15.47
CA ALA A 231 1.28 16.11 -14.80
C ALA A 231 0.13 16.77 -14.01
N VAL A 232 -1.09 16.26 -14.17
CA VAL A 232 -2.29 16.75 -13.50
C VAL A 232 -2.89 15.63 -12.66
N ASN A 233 -3.03 15.87 -11.37
CA ASN A 233 -3.68 14.97 -10.42
C ASN A 233 -5.19 14.91 -10.70
N LEU A 234 -5.77 13.71 -10.70
CA LEU A 234 -7.19 13.51 -10.99
C LEU A 234 -7.95 13.07 -9.73
N GLY A 235 -9.13 13.67 -9.52
CA GLY A 235 -10.09 13.26 -8.50
C GLY A 235 -10.97 12.09 -8.95
N ARG A 236 -11.86 11.65 -8.06
CA ARG A 236 -12.77 10.51 -8.30
C ARG A 236 -13.66 10.69 -9.53
N ASP A 237 -13.98 11.93 -9.88
CA ASP A 237 -14.79 12.27 -11.06
C ASP A 237 -13.96 12.44 -12.35
N GLY A 238 -12.65 12.18 -12.29
CA GLY A 238 -11.73 12.30 -13.41
C GLY A 238 -11.32 13.74 -13.74
N LYS A 239 -11.67 14.73 -12.92
CA LYS A 239 -11.27 16.13 -13.08
C LYS A 239 -10.03 16.46 -12.25
N PRO A 240 -9.33 17.58 -12.53
CA PRO A 240 -8.19 18.01 -11.73
C PRO A 240 -8.56 18.14 -10.25
N ALA A 241 -7.78 17.55 -9.36
CA ALA A 241 -7.99 17.58 -7.91
C ALA A 241 -6.68 17.64 -7.15
N GLU A 242 -6.72 18.08 -5.90
CA GLU A 242 -5.55 18.10 -5.03
C GLU A 242 -5.17 16.69 -4.55
N ASN A 243 -3.87 16.42 -4.47
CA ASN A 243 -3.36 15.29 -3.70
C ASN A 243 -3.32 15.65 -2.19
N LYS A 244 -3.00 14.67 -1.32
CA LYS A 244 -2.85 14.88 0.13
C LYS A 244 -1.83 15.96 0.51
N ALA A 245 -0.90 16.25 -0.40
CA ALA A 245 0.05 17.31 -0.20
C ALA A 245 -0.57 18.69 -0.46
N GLY A 246 -1.62 18.82 -1.29
CA GLY A 246 -2.27 20.06 -1.72
C GLY A 246 -1.90 20.49 -3.16
N GLN A 247 -1.31 19.59 -3.95
CA GLN A 247 -0.85 19.87 -5.33
C GLN A 247 -1.89 19.39 -6.34
N ILE A 248 -2.13 20.17 -7.39
CA ILE A 248 -3.06 19.81 -8.48
C ILE A 248 -2.29 19.55 -9.78
N THR A 249 -1.58 20.56 -10.29
CA THR A 249 -0.78 20.45 -11.51
C THR A 249 0.69 20.76 -11.24
N LEU A 250 1.58 19.93 -11.79
CA LEU A 250 3.01 20.19 -11.89
C LEU A 250 3.38 20.37 -13.38
N ALA A 251 4.16 21.40 -13.68
CA ALA A 251 4.75 21.59 -15.02
C ALA A 251 6.27 21.59 -14.93
N PHE A 252 6.91 20.93 -15.89
CA PHE A 252 8.35 20.69 -15.92
C PHE A 252 9.00 21.41 -17.09
N ARG A 253 10.11 22.11 -16.84
CA ARG A 253 10.99 22.65 -17.88
C ARG A 253 12.33 21.93 -17.84
N TYR A 254 12.81 21.53 -19.00
CA TYR A 254 14.09 20.83 -19.14
C TYR A 254 15.20 21.73 -19.69
N GLU A 255 16.41 21.52 -19.19
CA GLU A 255 17.66 21.97 -19.83
C GLU A 255 18.12 20.94 -20.88
N PRO A 256 19.16 21.25 -21.70
CA PRO A 256 19.77 20.27 -22.57
C PRO A 256 20.13 18.97 -21.82
N HIS A 257 20.05 17.83 -22.51
CA HIS A 257 20.27 16.48 -21.94
C HIS A 257 19.17 15.96 -20.99
N GLY A 258 18.00 16.60 -20.95
CA GLY A 258 16.81 16.01 -20.30
C GLY A 258 16.75 16.18 -18.78
N LEU A 259 17.53 17.11 -18.22
CA LEU A 259 17.52 17.43 -16.78
C LEU A 259 16.42 18.47 -16.46
N ILE A 260 15.68 18.29 -15.37
CA ILE A 260 14.58 19.18 -14.97
C ILE A 260 15.15 20.46 -14.35
N SER A 261 15.09 21.56 -15.08
CA SER A 261 15.57 22.87 -14.64
C SER A 261 14.58 23.66 -13.80
N GLU A 262 13.28 23.39 -13.95
CA GLU A 262 12.23 24.13 -13.27
C GLU A 262 10.98 23.26 -13.09
N VAL A 263 10.35 23.37 -11.92
CA VAL A 263 9.04 22.80 -11.61
C VAL A 263 8.12 23.92 -11.16
N LYS A 264 6.95 24.07 -11.81
CA LYS A 264 5.93 25.07 -11.46
C LYS A 264 4.63 24.42 -11.02
N PHE A 265 3.91 25.08 -10.12
CA PHE A 265 2.63 24.63 -9.59
C PHE A 265 1.47 25.43 -10.18
N TYR A 266 0.40 24.75 -10.59
CA TYR A 266 -0.83 25.39 -11.10
C TYR A 266 -2.08 24.79 -10.44
N ASP A 267 -3.14 25.59 -10.38
CA ASP A 267 -4.48 25.13 -10.01
C ASP A 267 -5.17 24.35 -11.15
N ALA A 268 -6.44 23.99 -10.93
CA ALA A 268 -7.29 23.30 -11.88
C ALA A 268 -7.58 24.13 -13.15
N GLU A 269 -7.62 25.47 -13.02
CA GLU A 269 -7.83 26.42 -14.11
C GLU A 269 -6.54 26.85 -14.81
N ASN A 270 -5.42 26.17 -14.54
CA ASN A 270 -4.11 26.44 -15.12
C ASN A 270 -3.53 27.82 -14.76
N LYS A 271 -3.86 28.35 -13.58
CA LYS A 271 -3.27 29.58 -13.05
C LYS A 271 -2.13 29.22 -12.08
N PRO A 272 -1.01 29.96 -12.11
CA PRO A 272 0.07 29.74 -11.16
C PRO A 272 -0.42 29.88 -9.72
N VAL A 273 -0.06 28.92 -8.88
CA VAL A 273 -0.37 28.94 -7.44
C VAL A 273 0.89 28.75 -6.61
N THR A 274 0.78 28.99 -5.31
CA THR A 274 1.82 28.66 -4.36
C THR A 274 1.47 27.39 -3.60
N TYR A 275 2.45 26.51 -3.50
CA TYR A 275 2.43 25.28 -2.74
C TYR A 275 3.48 25.36 -1.63
N GLN A 276 3.07 25.26 -0.36
CA GLN A 276 3.97 25.49 0.79
C GLN A 276 4.80 26.79 0.67
N ASN A 277 4.14 27.89 0.28
CA ASN A 277 4.71 29.21 -0.04
C ASN A 277 5.52 29.28 -1.36
N VAL A 278 5.71 28.18 -2.06
CA VAL A 278 6.54 28.10 -3.27
C VAL A 278 5.68 28.06 -4.52
N SER A 279 5.87 28.98 -5.46
CA SER A 279 5.24 28.93 -6.78
C SER A 279 6.04 28.08 -7.78
N HIS A 280 7.36 28.09 -7.66
CA HIS A 280 8.22 27.26 -8.48
C HIS A 280 9.58 26.96 -7.83
N LEU A 281 10.17 25.84 -8.25
CA LEU A 281 11.51 25.42 -7.91
C LEU A 281 12.40 25.52 -9.15
N GLN A 282 13.65 25.98 -9.01
CA GLN A 282 14.65 25.94 -10.07
C GLN A 282 15.89 25.16 -9.64
N ALA A 283 16.36 24.28 -10.52
CA ALA A 283 17.55 23.47 -10.31
C ALA A 283 18.66 23.84 -11.29
N SER A 284 19.91 23.75 -10.83
CA SER A 284 21.09 23.84 -11.69
C SER A 284 22.01 22.65 -11.48
N TYR A 285 22.80 22.34 -12.50
CA TYR A 285 23.56 21.08 -12.58
C TYR A 285 25.04 21.33 -12.91
N ASP A 286 25.90 20.40 -12.48
CA ASP A 286 27.28 20.31 -12.97
C ASP A 286 27.35 19.69 -14.38
N VAL A 287 28.57 19.58 -14.93
CA VAL A 287 28.82 18.99 -16.26
C VAL A 287 28.48 17.50 -16.37
N ALA A 288 28.40 16.78 -15.26
CA ALA A 288 27.97 15.39 -15.21
C ALA A 288 26.45 15.27 -15.02
N GLY A 289 25.74 16.39 -14.89
CA GLY A 289 24.31 16.46 -14.68
C GLY A 289 23.89 16.17 -13.24
N ASN A 290 24.78 16.31 -12.26
CA ASN A 290 24.38 16.25 -10.85
C ASN A 290 23.85 17.60 -10.40
N GLN A 291 22.78 17.61 -9.60
CA GLN A 291 22.23 18.85 -9.06
C GLN A 291 23.25 19.48 -8.09
N VAL A 292 23.57 20.76 -8.33
CA VAL A 292 24.46 21.59 -7.49
C VAL A 292 23.69 22.68 -6.73
N ARG A 293 22.48 23.03 -7.20
CA ARG A 293 21.62 24.01 -6.54
C ARG A 293 20.15 23.71 -6.79
N LEU A 294 19.32 23.97 -5.78
CA LEU A 294 17.85 24.00 -5.88
C LEU A 294 17.34 25.24 -5.15
N ALA A 295 16.55 26.09 -5.80
CA ALA A 295 16.03 27.32 -5.21
C ALA A 295 14.50 27.39 -5.32
N ALA A 296 13.85 27.86 -4.26
CA ALA A 296 12.41 28.02 -4.15
C ALA A 296 12.00 29.49 -4.25
N PHE A 297 10.97 29.76 -5.06
CA PHE A 297 10.53 31.11 -5.36
C PHE A 297 9.01 31.28 -5.17
N ASP A 298 8.59 32.47 -4.76
CA ASP A 298 7.20 32.87 -4.72
C ASP A 298 6.64 33.20 -6.12
N ALA A 299 5.36 33.59 -6.19
CA ALA A 299 4.69 33.97 -7.44
C ALA A 299 5.27 35.24 -8.09
N ASN A 300 6.02 36.05 -7.35
CA ASN A 300 6.70 37.26 -7.84
C ASN A 300 8.16 36.98 -8.26
N GLY A 301 8.62 35.73 -8.19
CA GLY A 301 10.00 35.34 -8.49
C GLY A 301 11.00 35.71 -7.38
N ARG A 302 10.54 35.96 -6.16
CA ARG A 302 11.41 36.24 -5.00
C ARG A 302 11.71 34.93 -4.26
N PRO A 303 12.95 34.71 -3.80
CA PRO A 303 13.28 33.56 -2.96
C PRO A 303 12.36 33.48 -1.73
N VAL A 304 11.90 32.28 -1.39
CA VAL A 304 10.95 32.07 -0.28
C VAL A 304 11.27 30.76 0.44
N ASN A 305 11.02 30.72 1.75
CA ASN A 305 11.22 29.51 2.55
C ASN A 305 10.13 28.48 2.24
N HIS A 306 10.54 27.32 1.73
CA HIS A 306 9.70 26.17 1.46
C HIS A 306 9.12 25.62 2.77
N GLY A 307 7.79 25.66 2.92
CA GLY A 307 7.06 25.46 4.19
C GLY A 307 7.62 24.37 5.10
N LYS A 308 7.57 23.09 4.70
CA LYS A 308 8.04 21.97 5.55
C LYS A 308 9.57 21.88 5.71
N GLY A 309 10.34 22.45 4.78
CA GLY A 309 11.80 22.33 4.75
C GLY A 309 12.52 23.51 5.42
N GLY A 310 11.86 24.66 5.56
CA GLY A 310 12.43 25.87 6.13
C GLY A 310 13.58 26.49 5.32
N TRP A 311 13.84 26.00 4.10
CA TRP A 311 14.91 26.48 3.22
C TRP A 311 14.35 27.20 2.00
N ALA A 312 15.08 28.19 1.50
CA ALA A 312 14.84 28.86 0.22
C ALA A 312 15.84 28.45 -0.86
N THR A 313 17.04 28.01 -0.47
CA THR A 313 18.04 27.46 -1.39
C THR A 313 18.74 26.27 -0.75
N GLN A 314 18.99 25.25 -1.56
CA GLN A 314 19.90 24.17 -1.25
C GLN A 314 21.11 24.27 -2.18
N GLU A 315 22.31 24.14 -1.64
CA GLU A 315 23.57 24.04 -2.39
C GLU A 315 24.20 22.68 -2.11
N MET A 316 24.75 22.04 -3.14
CA MET A 316 25.23 20.67 -3.07
C MET A 316 26.66 20.57 -3.60
N ASP A 317 27.58 20.13 -2.75
CA ASP A 317 28.98 19.85 -3.09
C ASP A 317 29.19 18.34 -3.23
N ARG A 318 30.09 17.95 -4.14
CA ARG A 318 30.27 16.55 -4.56
C ARG A 318 31.74 16.17 -4.68
N ASN A 319 32.03 14.89 -4.49
CA ASN A 319 33.36 14.34 -4.75
C ASN A 319 33.57 14.00 -6.25
N GLU A 320 34.73 13.46 -6.60
CA GLU A 320 35.09 13.10 -7.99
C GLU A 320 34.23 11.99 -8.61
N HIS A 321 33.56 11.19 -7.77
CA HIS A 321 32.60 10.17 -8.18
C HIS A 321 31.18 10.74 -8.36
N GLY A 322 30.96 12.03 -8.05
CA GLY A 322 29.64 12.66 -8.12
C GLY A 322 28.77 12.41 -6.89
N GLU A 323 29.30 11.81 -5.83
CA GLU A 323 28.57 11.58 -4.58
C GLU A 323 28.42 12.88 -3.79
N LEU A 324 27.25 13.10 -3.18
CA LEU A 324 26.96 14.27 -2.36
C LEU A 324 27.81 14.23 -1.09
N THR A 325 28.73 15.17 -0.89
CA THR A 325 29.56 15.26 0.32
C THR A 325 29.06 16.32 1.30
N GLU A 326 28.44 17.38 0.78
CA GLU A 326 27.78 18.41 1.57
C GLU A 326 26.52 18.92 0.87
N GLN A 327 25.47 19.15 1.66
CA GLN A 327 24.28 19.88 1.26
C GLN A 327 24.03 20.99 2.27
N ARG A 328 24.14 22.25 1.84
CA ARG A 328 23.83 23.43 2.65
C ARG A 328 22.39 23.86 2.41
N PHE A 329 21.65 24.12 3.47
CA PHE A 329 20.31 24.67 3.43
C PHE A 329 20.37 26.13 3.86
N LEU A 330 19.89 27.02 3.01
CA LEU A 330 19.87 28.46 3.24
C LEU A 330 18.41 28.94 3.28
N ALA A 331 18.08 29.82 4.22
CA ALA A 331 16.75 30.39 4.39
C ALA A 331 16.76 31.90 4.22
N VAL A 332 15.64 32.46 3.79
CA VAL A 332 15.37 33.90 3.81
C VAL A 332 15.08 34.32 5.25
N ASP A 333 15.86 35.25 5.78
CA ASP A 333 15.65 35.83 7.10
C ASP A 333 14.60 36.97 7.08
N THR A 334 14.33 37.56 8.25
CA THR A 334 13.34 38.65 8.40
C THR A 334 13.70 39.92 7.63
N THR A 335 14.96 40.07 7.19
CA THR A 335 15.43 41.20 6.37
C THR A 335 15.39 40.90 4.87
N GLY A 336 15.00 39.68 4.48
CA GLY A 336 14.99 39.23 3.09
C GLY A 336 16.34 38.68 2.61
N GLN A 337 17.34 38.52 3.48
CA GLN A 337 18.65 37.97 3.12
C GLN A 337 18.64 36.45 3.19
N ILE A 338 19.32 35.79 2.25
CA ILE A 338 19.49 34.33 2.24
C ILE A 338 20.74 33.98 3.08
N LYS A 339 20.56 33.19 4.14
CA LYS A 339 21.64 32.76 5.05
C LYS A 339 21.62 31.24 5.30
N PRO A 340 22.78 30.59 5.46
CA PRO A 340 22.83 29.19 5.87
C PRO A 340 22.14 28.98 7.22
N VAL A 341 21.27 27.96 7.29
CA VAL A 341 20.54 27.58 8.52
C VAL A 341 20.84 26.15 8.97
N SER A 342 21.20 25.27 8.05
CA SER A 342 21.65 23.91 8.36
C SER A 342 22.53 23.34 7.26
N ARG A 343 23.21 22.24 7.55
CA ARG A 343 23.97 21.47 6.56
C ARG A 343 23.89 19.98 6.83
N LYS A 344 23.98 19.18 5.76
CA LYS A 344 24.10 17.72 5.78
C LYS A 344 25.44 17.33 5.17
N ASN A 345 26.31 16.67 5.92
CA ASN A 345 27.57 16.12 5.42
C ASN A 345 27.48 14.60 5.30
N LEU A 346 28.07 14.02 4.26
CA LEU A 346 28.02 12.58 4.02
C LEU A 346 29.41 11.99 3.74
N ALA A 347 29.63 10.76 4.22
CA ALA A 347 30.77 9.92 3.83
C ALA A 347 30.28 8.56 3.35
N TYR A 348 31.06 7.93 2.47
CA TYR A 348 30.69 6.71 1.76
C TYR A 348 31.73 5.60 1.97
N ASN A 349 31.31 4.34 1.85
CA ASN A 349 32.22 3.21 1.74
C ASN A 349 32.72 3.02 0.29
N GLU A 350 33.55 2.00 0.10
CA GLU A 350 34.16 1.67 -1.20
C GLU A 350 33.15 1.32 -2.31
N ASN A 351 31.91 0.94 -1.95
CA ASN A 351 30.83 0.62 -2.89
C ASN A 351 29.91 1.82 -3.17
N GLY A 352 30.10 2.97 -2.53
CA GLY A 352 29.25 4.15 -2.70
C GLY A 352 27.97 4.15 -1.91
N TYR A 353 27.93 3.43 -0.79
CA TYR A 353 26.85 3.54 0.18
C TYR A 353 27.22 4.53 1.29
N PRO A 354 26.30 5.42 1.71
CA PRO A 354 26.57 6.43 2.73
C PRO A 354 26.65 5.75 4.10
N ILE A 355 27.84 5.78 4.71
CA ILE A 355 28.10 5.16 6.02
C ILE A 355 28.02 6.16 7.17
N ASP A 356 28.04 7.46 6.84
CA ASP A 356 28.00 8.53 7.81
C ASP A 356 27.22 9.72 7.27
N ILE A 357 26.14 10.09 7.94
CA ILE A 357 25.29 11.23 7.56
C ILE A 357 25.20 12.16 8.77
N ARG A 358 25.75 13.37 8.67
CA ARG A 358 25.75 14.35 9.77
C ARG A 358 24.87 15.52 9.42
N PHE A 359 23.82 15.74 10.19
CA PHE A 359 23.00 16.94 10.09
C PHE A 359 23.39 17.93 11.17
N THR A 360 23.76 19.14 10.76
CA THR A 360 24.09 20.23 11.68
C THR A 360 23.05 21.32 11.56
N SER A 361 22.34 21.59 12.65
CA SER A 361 21.38 22.69 12.80
C SER A 361 21.27 23.10 14.28
N ALA A 362 20.21 23.81 14.67
CA ALA A 362 19.86 24.01 16.08
C ALA A 362 19.71 22.67 16.85
N SER A 363 19.23 21.63 16.18
CA SER A 363 19.28 20.25 16.65
C SER A 363 20.20 19.47 15.71
N SER A 364 21.36 19.06 16.19
CA SER A 364 22.35 18.34 15.38
C SER A 364 22.33 16.86 15.72
N TRP A 365 22.39 16.00 14.71
CA TRP A 365 22.43 14.55 14.86
C TRP A 365 23.27 13.92 13.75
N ARG A 366 23.63 12.66 13.94
CA ARG A 366 24.43 11.86 13.03
C ARG A 366 23.78 10.49 12.87
N THR A 367 23.66 10.00 11.65
CA THR A 367 23.28 8.62 11.35
C THR A 367 24.51 7.86 10.86
N ALA A 368 24.90 6.82 11.57
CA ALA A 368 25.94 5.88 11.12
C ALA A 368 25.25 4.62 10.57
N VAL A 369 25.68 4.17 9.38
CA VAL A 369 25.07 3.03 8.69
C VAL A 369 26.14 2.02 8.32
N ALA A 370 25.87 0.74 8.59
CA ALA A 370 26.69 -0.39 8.18
C ALA A 370 25.98 -1.19 7.08
N PHE A 371 26.78 -1.73 6.16
CA PHE A 371 26.29 -2.52 5.03
C PHE A 371 27.02 -3.86 4.95
N ASP A 372 26.36 -4.88 4.42
CA ASP A 372 27.03 -6.11 3.95
C ASP A 372 27.63 -5.94 2.54
N GLU A 373 28.27 -6.98 2.01
CA GLU A 373 28.88 -6.97 0.66
C GLU A 373 27.85 -6.82 -0.47
N ARG A 374 26.58 -7.15 -0.23
CA ARG A 374 25.47 -7.01 -1.19
C ARG A 374 24.85 -5.61 -1.17
N GLY A 375 25.22 -4.78 -0.19
CA GLY A 375 24.66 -3.45 0.01
C GLY A 375 23.40 -3.42 0.86
N ASN A 376 23.10 -4.50 1.58
CA ASN A 376 22.03 -4.49 2.56
C ASN A 376 22.48 -3.75 3.82
N VAL A 377 21.61 -2.92 4.37
CA VAL A 377 21.85 -2.35 5.70
C VAL A 377 21.91 -3.49 6.70
N THR A 378 22.90 -3.45 7.60
CA THR A 378 23.08 -4.40 8.71
C THR A 378 22.90 -3.72 10.07
N GLU A 379 23.21 -2.43 10.15
CA GLU A 379 22.99 -1.63 11.35
C GLU A 379 22.81 -0.15 10.98
N GLU A 380 21.87 0.52 11.63
CA GLU A 380 21.71 1.97 11.64
C GLU A 380 21.79 2.47 13.09
N ARG A 381 22.50 3.57 13.31
CA ARG A 381 22.60 4.23 14.61
C ARG A 381 22.31 5.71 14.50
N ILE A 382 21.38 6.19 15.31
CA ILE A 382 21.10 7.62 15.49
C ILE A 382 21.95 8.10 16.67
N LEU A 383 22.81 9.07 16.41
CA LEU A 383 23.85 9.53 17.30
C LEU A 383 23.76 11.04 17.52
N ASP A 384 24.19 11.49 18.69
CA ASP A 384 24.52 12.89 18.93
C ASP A 384 25.76 13.31 18.11
N PRO A 385 26.09 14.63 18.07
CA PRO A 385 27.27 15.11 17.36
C PRO A 385 28.61 14.55 17.88
N ASN A 386 28.65 14.02 19.11
CA ASN A 386 29.82 13.41 19.71
C ASN A 386 29.92 11.90 19.43
N GLY A 387 28.94 11.32 18.72
CA GLY A 387 28.89 9.91 18.37
C GLY A 387 28.24 9.00 19.42
N LYS A 388 27.52 9.55 20.41
CA LYS A 388 26.77 8.76 21.39
C LYS A 388 25.35 8.47 20.88
N PRO A 389 24.84 7.24 20.99
CA PRO A 389 23.46 6.94 20.62
C PRO A 389 22.42 7.83 21.31
N ILE A 390 21.39 8.23 20.58
CA ILE A 390 20.25 9.01 21.07
C ILE A 390 18.95 8.47 20.46
N PRO A 391 17.81 8.57 21.14
CA PRO A 391 16.54 8.11 20.58
C PRO A 391 16.13 9.00 19.40
N GLY A 392 15.78 8.36 18.29
CA GLY A 392 15.23 9.02 17.11
C GLY A 392 13.72 9.31 17.22
N PRO A 393 13.13 9.88 16.16
CA PRO A 393 11.68 10.18 16.09
C PRO A 393 10.78 8.96 16.31
N GLU A 394 11.26 7.75 15.99
CA GLU A 394 10.54 6.49 16.15
C GLU A 394 10.81 5.77 17.48
N GLY A 395 11.56 6.42 18.40
CA GLY A 395 11.81 5.93 19.76
C GLY A 395 13.02 5.00 19.92
N TRP A 396 13.58 4.48 18.83
CA TRP A 396 14.80 3.66 18.83
C TRP A 396 16.05 4.48 18.52
N ALA A 397 17.22 4.01 18.97
CA ALA A 397 18.53 4.62 18.71
C ALA A 397 19.43 3.75 17.82
N ILE A 398 19.26 2.42 17.90
CA ILE A 398 20.00 1.45 17.11
C ILE A 398 18.99 0.50 16.45
N HIS A 399 19.14 0.27 15.16
CA HIS A 399 18.33 -0.64 14.37
C HIS A 399 19.25 -1.66 13.70
N ARG A 400 19.03 -2.95 13.92
CA ARG A 400 19.85 -4.03 13.34
C ARG A 400 19.04 -4.86 12.38
N HIS A 401 19.73 -5.27 11.31
CA HIS A 401 19.21 -6.09 10.24
C HIS A 401 20.09 -7.34 10.09
N ALA A 402 19.46 -8.50 9.99
CA ALA A 402 20.13 -9.76 9.69
C ALA A 402 19.49 -10.43 8.48
N TRP A 403 20.33 -10.82 7.52
CA TRP A 403 19.93 -11.38 6.23
C TRP A 403 20.45 -12.80 6.08
N GLN A 404 19.58 -13.70 5.62
CA GLN A 404 19.93 -15.07 5.28
C GLN A 404 19.37 -15.40 3.89
N PHE A 405 20.21 -15.96 3.02
CA PHE A 405 19.83 -16.29 1.65
C PHE A 405 20.05 -17.78 1.40
N SER A 406 19.09 -18.43 0.76
CA SER A 406 19.14 -19.84 0.37
C SER A 406 18.50 -20.05 -1.01
N ALA A 407 18.60 -21.26 -1.55
CA ALA A 407 17.91 -21.59 -2.81
C ALA A 407 16.37 -21.57 -2.66
N ASP A 408 15.86 -21.81 -1.45
CA ASP A 408 14.43 -21.86 -1.14
C ASP A 408 13.83 -20.49 -0.83
N GLY A 409 14.66 -19.44 -0.82
CA GLY A 409 14.27 -18.06 -0.56
C GLY A 409 15.17 -17.35 0.45
N SER A 410 14.66 -16.27 1.04
CA SER A 410 15.42 -15.40 1.94
C SER A 410 14.70 -15.12 3.25
N ARG A 411 15.45 -14.88 4.32
CA ARG A 411 14.95 -14.46 5.62
C ARG A 411 15.63 -13.16 6.05
N GLU A 412 14.82 -12.18 6.38
CA GLU A 412 15.20 -10.88 6.94
C GLU A 412 14.71 -10.80 8.38
N GLU A 413 15.53 -10.20 9.24
CA GLU A 413 15.19 -9.94 10.62
C GLU A 413 15.63 -8.54 11.04
N GLU A 414 14.69 -7.79 11.59
CA GLU A 414 14.87 -6.43 12.11
C GLU A 414 14.72 -6.43 13.64
N ALA A 415 15.56 -5.68 14.35
CA ALA A 415 15.46 -5.48 15.79
C ALA A 415 15.87 -4.06 16.22
N TRP A 416 15.15 -3.52 17.20
CA TRP A 416 15.30 -2.12 17.65
C TRP A 416 15.79 -2.04 19.10
N PHE A 417 16.70 -1.09 19.35
CA PHE A 417 17.32 -0.92 20.66
C PHE A 417 17.37 0.56 21.08
N ASP A 418 17.34 0.77 22.39
CA ASP A 418 17.52 2.07 23.04
C ASP A 418 18.99 2.55 22.94
N PRO A 419 19.31 3.77 23.41
CA PRO A 419 20.69 4.30 23.41
C PRO A 419 21.70 3.44 24.18
N GLU A 420 21.24 2.71 25.20
CA GLU A 420 22.04 1.79 26.01
C GLU A 420 22.22 0.42 25.35
N GLY A 421 21.57 0.16 24.21
CA GLY A 421 21.62 -1.09 23.46
C GLY A 421 20.70 -2.19 23.99
N LYS A 422 19.70 -1.85 24.81
CA LYS A 422 18.66 -2.78 25.26
C LYS A 422 17.49 -2.78 24.27
N PRO A 423 16.79 -3.92 24.08
CA PRO A 423 15.61 -3.96 23.21
C PRO A 423 14.59 -2.89 23.59
N THR A 424 14.07 -2.18 22.58
CA THR A 424 13.04 -1.15 22.75
C THR A 424 11.95 -1.33 21.71
N TYR A 425 10.77 -0.80 22.00
CA TYR A 425 9.61 -0.88 21.11
C TYR A 425 9.63 0.24 20.07
N THR A 426 9.26 -0.08 18.83
CA THR A 426 8.98 0.94 17.81
C THR A 426 7.69 1.70 18.13
N ALA A 427 7.37 2.71 17.33
CA ALA A 427 6.04 3.34 17.35
C ALA A 427 4.89 2.36 17.08
N GLY A 428 5.14 1.26 16.37
CA GLY A 428 4.20 0.15 16.16
C GLY A 428 4.06 -0.77 17.37
N GLY A 429 5.02 -0.73 18.29
CA GLY A 429 5.02 -1.44 19.56
C GLY A 429 5.67 -2.83 19.50
N GLU A 430 6.36 -3.20 18.43
CA GLU A 430 7.19 -4.40 18.32
C GLU A 430 8.67 -4.12 18.65
N GLN A 431 9.41 -5.12 19.16
CA GLN A 431 10.88 -5.04 19.29
C GLN A 431 11.63 -5.83 18.21
N ARG A 432 10.93 -6.74 17.52
CA ARG A 432 11.52 -7.59 16.49
C ARG A 432 10.51 -7.92 15.40
N ARG A 433 11.00 -7.92 14.16
CA ARG A 433 10.23 -8.30 12.97
C ARG A 433 11.02 -9.30 12.14
N ILE A 434 10.34 -10.30 11.60
CA ILE A 434 10.93 -11.34 10.76
C ILE A 434 10.07 -11.48 9.51
N SER A 435 10.72 -11.40 8.35
CA SER A 435 10.11 -11.58 7.04
C SER A 435 10.82 -12.72 6.31
N GLU A 436 10.08 -13.77 5.97
CA GLU A 436 10.57 -14.92 5.21
C GLU A 436 9.91 -14.91 3.85
N PHE A 437 10.71 -15.10 2.81
CA PHE A 437 10.30 -15.05 1.42
C PHE A 437 10.63 -16.37 0.74
N ASP A 438 9.81 -16.79 -0.21
CA ASP A 438 10.08 -17.93 -1.08
C ASP A 438 11.12 -17.58 -2.17
N ALA A 439 11.48 -18.56 -3.00
CA ALA A 439 12.43 -18.38 -4.10
C ALA A 439 11.91 -17.45 -5.22
N ALA A 440 10.60 -17.23 -5.31
CA ALA A 440 10.00 -16.28 -6.25
C ALA A 440 9.99 -14.84 -5.69
N GLY A 441 10.27 -14.68 -4.39
CA GLY A 441 10.28 -13.40 -3.69
C GLY A 441 8.94 -13.01 -3.08
N ASN A 442 7.97 -13.92 -3.02
CA ASN A 442 6.72 -13.70 -2.30
C ASN A 442 6.94 -13.93 -0.81
N ILE A 443 6.26 -13.16 0.05
CA ILE A 443 6.36 -13.35 1.49
C ILE A 443 5.71 -14.68 1.90
N ARG A 444 6.47 -15.62 2.46
CA ARG A 444 5.94 -16.89 2.98
C ARG A 444 5.45 -16.74 4.42
N ARG A 445 6.12 -15.87 5.18
CA ARG A 445 5.84 -15.66 6.59
C ARG A 445 6.26 -14.28 7.03
N TYR A 446 5.38 -13.62 7.77
CA TYR A 446 5.64 -12.35 8.42
C TYR A 446 5.35 -12.48 9.91
N ILE A 447 6.31 -12.07 10.74
CA ILE A 447 6.19 -12.14 12.20
C ILE A 447 6.57 -10.77 12.78
N THR A 448 5.73 -10.25 13.66
CA THR A 448 6.15 -9.25 14.66
C THR A 448 6.05 -9.88 16.03
N GLU A 449 7.07 -9.69 16.87
CA GLU A 449 7.14 -10.33 18.18
C GLU A 449 7.74 -9.41 19.23
N GLN A 450 7.56 -9.83 20.49
CA GLN A 450 7.93 -9.04 21.66
C GLN A 450 7.18 -7.70 21.60
N HIS A 451 5.85 -7.76 21.62
CA HIS A 451 5.02 -6.56 21.62
C HIS A 451 4.98 -5.87 22.98
N ASP A 452 4.80 -4.55 22.95
CA ASP A 452 4.66 -3.69 24.12
C ASP A 452 3.45 -4.15 24.95
N PRO A 453 3.66 -4.68 26.16
CA PRO A 453 2.58 -5.17 27.01
C PRO A 453 1.64 -4.05 27.48
N ALA A 454 2.04 -2.77 27.37
CA ALA A 454 1.16 -1.64 27.64
C ALA A 454 0.15 -1.38 26.51
N ARG A 455 0.42 -1.85 25.29
CA ARG A 455 -0.42 -1.64 24.10
C ARG A 455 -1.11 -2.90 23.62
N TYR A 456 -0.44 -4.04 23.77
CA TYR A 456 -0.89 -5.32 23.24
C TYR A 456 -1.00 -6.36 24.35
N SER A 457 -2.09 -7.10 24.30
CA SER A 457 -2.36 -8.23 25.17
C SER A 457 -1.87 -9.57 24.60
N TYR A 458 -1.20 -9.54 23.44
CA TYR A 458 -0.55 -10.69 22.79
C TYR A 458 0.92 -10.35 22.53
N GLN A 459 1.78 -11.36 22.44
CA GLN A 459 3.23 -11.17 22.32
C GLN A 459 3.75 -11.31 20.90
N ARG A 460 2.99 -11.99 20.03
CA ARG A 460 3.41 -12.25 18.66
C ARG A 460 2.23 -12.22 17.70
N TYR A 461 2.46 -11.62 16.54
CA TYR A 461 1.56 -11.66 15.39
C TYR A 461 2.26 -12.43 14.27
N VAL A 462 1.56 -13.38 13.65
CA VAL A 462 2.08 -14.19 12.54
C VAL A 462 1.10 -14.11 11.38
N CYS A 463 1.60 -13.84 10.19
CA CYS A 463 0.86 -13.94 8.93
C CYS A 463 1.60 -14.91 7.99
N GLU A 464 0.87 -15.87 7.44
CA GLU A 464 1.36 -16.91 6.52
C GLU A 464 0.45 -16.90 5.28
N PRO A 465 0.78 -16.09 4.26
CA PRO A 465 0.07 -16.09 3.00
C PRO A 465 0.60 -17.17 2.06
N GLU A 466 -0.29 -17.66 1.20
CA GLU A 466 -0.03 -18.69 0.20
C GLU A 466 -0.48 -18.19 -1.17
N TYR A 467 0.38 -18.41 -2.18
CA TYR A 467 0.19 -17.91 -3.52
C TYR A 467 0.04 -19.04 -4.53
N ASP A 468 -0.68 -18.78 -5.62
CA ASP A 468 -0.65 -19.67 -6.79
C ASP A 468 0.61 -19.45 -7.64
N ALA A 469 0.73 -20.24 -8.72
CA ALA A 469 1.87 -20.17 -9.64
C ALA A 469 2.04 -18.82 -10.36
N GLN A 470 1.01 -17.96 -10.34
CA GLN A 470 1.08 -16.62 -10.91
C GLN A 470 1.47 -15.55 -9.87
N GLY A 471 1.58 -15.93 -8.59
CA GLY A 471 1.85 -15.03 -7.47
C GLY A 471 0.60 -14.35 -6.92
N ARG A 472 -0.60 -14.85 -7.26
CA ARG A 472 -1.85 -14.33 -6.69
C ARG A 472 -2.10 -14.97 -5.33
N ASN A 473 -2.56 -14.20 -4.36
CA ASN A 473 -2.90 -14.69 -3.04
C ASN A 473 -4.12 -15.62 -3.10
N ARG A 474 -4.01 -16.80 -2.51
CA ARG A 474 -5.05 -17.84 -2.49
C ARG A 474 -5.55 -18.12 -1.09
N HIS A 475 -4.66 -18.02 -0.11
CA HIS A 475 -4.97 -18.32 1.27
C HIS A 475 -4.09 -17.52 2.22
N ASN A 476 -4.67 -16.99 3.29
CA ASN A 476 -3.91 -16.35 4.37
C ASN A 476 -4.28 -16.99 5.70
N THR A 477 -3.27 -17.30 6.51
CA THR A 477 -3.46 -17.59 7.93
C THR A 477 -2.82 -16.51 8.79
N ILE A 478 -3.62 -15.89 9.67
CA ILE A 478 -3.20 -14.86 10.61
C ILE A 478 -3.38 -15.39 12.03
N ARG A 479 -2.38 -15.23 12.91
CA ARG A 479 -2.43 -15.69 14.30
C ARG A 479 -1.91 -14.64 15.28
N TYR A 480 -2.63 -14.49 16.39
CA TYR A 480 -2.20 -13.76 17.58
C TYR A 480 -1.78 -14.76 18.65
N GLN A 481 -0.52 -14.68 19.05
CA GLN A 481 0.12 -15.67 19.90
C GLN A 481 0.66 -15.06 21.20
N ASP A 482 0.71 -15.88 22.24
CA ASP A 482 1.39 -15.59 23.49
C ASP A 482 2.92 -15.75 23.37
N ALA A 483 3.65 -15.58 24.48
CA ALA A 483 5.10 -15.69 24.52
C ALA A 483 5.63 -17.08 24.12
N ASN A 484 4.80 -18.11 24.18
CA ASN A 484 5.16 -19.50 23.85
C ASN A 484 4.73 -19.89 22.43
N GLY A 485 4.19 -18.94 21.64
CA GLY A 485 3.68 -19.21 20.30
C GLY A 485 2.31 -19.89 20.27
N GLN A 486 1.60 -19.96 21.40
CA GLN A 486 0.25 -20.52 21.48
C GLN A 486 -0.81 -19.45 21.22
N PRO A 487 -2.04 -19.80 20.78
CA PRO A 487 -3.11 -18.81 20.56
C PRO A 487 -3.38 -17.98 21.82
N ALA A 488 -3.40 -16.65 21.67
CA ALA A 488 -3.53 -15.70 22.77
C ALA A 488 -4.98 -15.58 23.29
N LYS A 489 -5.60 -16.69 23.73
CA LYS A 489 -7.03 -16.76 24.08
C LYS A 489 -7.46 -15.81 25.21
N ASN A 490 -6.52 -15.44 26.08
CA ASN A 490 -6.78 -14.55 27.22
C ASN A 490 -6.50 -13.07 26.90
N ALA A 491 -6.21 -12.74 25.65
CA ALA A 491 -5.84 -11.40 25.22
C ALA A 491 -7.05 -10.45 25.03
N GLY A 492 -8.27 -10.94 25.23
CA GLY A 492 -9.49 -10.14 24.98
C GLY A 492 -9.69 -9.80 23.51
N LEU A 493 -9.06 -10.56 22.61
CA LEU A 493 -9.21 -10.41 21.17
C LEU A 493 -10.53 -11.05 20.71
N GLY A 494 -11.16 -10.48 19.67
CA GLY A 494 -12.37 -11.07 19.08
C GLY A 494 -12.13 -12.46 18.48
N PHE A 495 -10.89 -12.77 18.10
CA PHE A 495 -10.40 -14.06 17.64
C PHE A 495 -8.88 -14.13 17.84
N THR A 496 -8.33 -15.33 17.96
CA THR A 496 -6.86 -15.53 18.02
C THR A 496 -6.27 -15.97 16.70
N GLU A 497 -7.10 -16.48 15.78
CA GLU A 497 -6.65 -16.91 14.46
C GLU A 497 -7.72 -16.62 13.40
N ARG A 498 -7.27 -16.27 12.20
CA ARG A 498 -8.10 -15.98 11.03
C ARG A 498 -7.51 -16.69 9.81
N GLU A 499 -8.29 -17.54 9.18
CA GLU A 499 -7.95 -18.19 7.91
C GLU A 499 -8.84 -17.62 6.81
N ILE A 500 -8.27 -17.21 5.69
CA ILE A 500 -8.99 -16.52 4.62
C ILE A 500 -8.67 -17.20 3.29
N THR A 501 -9.68 -17.46 2.47
CA THR A 501 -9.51 -17.99 1.10
C THR A 501 -10.00 -16.96 0.10
N PHE A 502 -9.28 -16.85 -1.01
CA PHE A 502 -9.52 -15.88 -2.06
C PHE A 502 -9.87 -16.54 -3.40
N ASP A 503 -10.78 -15.93 -4.16
CA ASP A 503 -11.10 -16.34 -5.54
C ASP A 503 -10.08 -15.83 -6.56
N GLU A 504 -10.20 -16.21 -7.84
CA GLU A 504 -9.24 -15.87 -8.90
C GLU A 504 -8.98 -14.36 -9.09
N ASP A 505 -9.91 -13.51 -8.62
CA ASP A 505 -9.83 -12.05 -8.62
C ASP A 505 -9.37 -11.48 -7.25
N GLU A 506 -8.90 -12.35 -6.35
CA GLU A 506 -8.41 -12.07 -4.99
C GLU A 506 -9.42 -11.43 -4.06
N ARG A 507 -10.70 -11.78 -4.24
CA ARG A 507 -11.76 -11.39 -3.32
C ARG A 507 -11.90 -12.46 -2.25
N GLU A 508 -12.04 -12.03 -0.98
CA GLU A 508 -12.29 -12.94 0.13
C GLU A 508 -13.61 -13.70 -0.11
N ILE A 509 -13.56 -15.02 -0.24
CA ILE A 509 -14.75 -15.86 -0.45
C ILE A 509 -15.08 -16.73 0.77
N LEU A 510 -14.09 -16.97 1.64
CA LEU A 510 -14.25 -17.74 2.85
C LEU A 510 -13.34 -17.19 3.94
N GLU A 511 -13.89 -17.01 5.14
CA GLU A 511 -13.16 -16.67 6.35
C GLU A 511 -13.50 -17.68 7.45
N TRP A 512 -12.50 -18.15 8.17
CA TRP A 512 -12.65 -18.80 9.47
C TRP A 512 -12.05 -17.90 10.54
N LYS A 513 -12.84 -17.53 11.54
CA LYS A 513 -12.36 -16.95 12.80
C LYS A 513 -12.32 -18.03 13.87
N LEU A 514 -11.16 -18.22 14.48
CA LEU A 514 -10.87 -19.30 15.42
C LEU A 514 -10.41 -18.72 16.77
N GLY A 515 -10.67 -19.47 17.84
CA GLY A 515 -10.34 -19.06 19.20
C GLY A 515 -11.07 -17.80 19.64
N CYS A 516 -12.32 -17.67 19.20
CA CYS A 516 -13.21 -16.59 19.61
C CYS A 516 -13.63 -16.76 21.07
N ASP A 517 -14.05 -15.68 21.73
CA ASP A 517 -14.67 -15.75 23.05
C ASP A 517 -16.03 -16.45 22.96
N ALA A 518 -16.04 -17.77 23.21
CA ALA A 518 -17.25 -18.57 23.17
C ALA A 518 -18.31 -18.13 24.19
N LYS A 519 -17.92 -17.47 25.28
CA LYS A 519 -18.87 -17.00 26.30
C LYS A 519 -19.56 -15.71 25.85
N GLY A 520 -18.80 -14.73 25.38
CA GLY A 520 -19.34 -13.46 24.90
C GLY A 520 -20.03 -13.59 23.54
N LEU A 521 -19.35 -14.19 22.55
CA LEU A 521 -19.83 -14.29 21.18
C LEU A 521 -20.75 -15.50 20.95
N GLY A 522 -20.71 -16.51 21.83
CA GLY A 522 -21.59 -17.67 21.81
C GLY A 522 -21.00 -18.90 21.13
N ALA A 523 -19.91 -18.75 20.38
CA ALA A 523 -19.21 -19.85 19.71
C ALA A 523 -17.68 -19.62 19.66
N PRO A 524 -16.87 -20.69 19.69
CA PRO A 524 -15.42 -20.60 19.58
C PRO A 524 -14.93 -20.36 18.14
N VAL A 525 -15.79 -20.64 17.15
CA VAL A 525 -15.47 -20.58 15.72
C VAL A 525 -16.61 -19.92 14.95
N PHE A 526 -16.25 -19.07 13.98
CA PHE A 526 -17.20 -18.54 13.00
C PHE A 526 -16.67 -18.75 11.58
N ARG A 527 -17.53 -19.25 10.70
CA ARG A 527 -17.29 -19.34 9.26
C ARG A 527 -18.05 -18.21 8.58
N THR A 528 -17.42 -17.48 7.67
CA THR A 528 -18.08 -16.49 6.82
C THR A 528 -17.84 -16.82 5.35
N ASP A 529 -18.88 -17.08 4.59
CA ASP A 529 -18.83 -17.24 3.14
C ASP A 529 -19.28 -15.95 2.45
N THR A 530 -18.57 -15.51 1.42
CA THR A 530 -18.91 -14.31 0.66
C THR A 530 -19.06 -14.62 -0.83
N GLU A 531 -20.23 -14.30 -1.36
CA GLU A 531 -20.50 -14.27 -2.79
C GLU A 531 -20.35 -12.85 -3.33
N TRP A 532 -19.64 -12.72 -4.45
CA TRP A 532 -19.41 -11.44 -5.12
C TRP A 532 -20.21 -11.33 -6.40
N GLN A 533 -20.61 -10.10 -6.72
CA GLN A 533 -21.14 -9.77 -8.04
C GLN A 533 -20.00 -9.60 -9.04
N ARG A 534 -20.31 -9.64 -10.34
CA ARG A 534 -19.32 -9.36 -11.40
C ARG A 534 -18.78 -7.93 -11.33
N THR A 535 -19.55 -6.99 -10.76
CA THR A 535 -19.15 -5.60 -10.49
C THR A 535 -18.19 -5.48 -9.30
N GLY A 536 -17.92 -6.58 -8.60
CA GLY A 536 -17.11 -6.63 -7.37
C GLY A 536 -17.77 -5.98 -6.14
N ALA A 537 -19.05 -5.62 -6.20
CA ALA A 537 -19.87 -5.41 -5.01
C ALA A 537 -20.18 -6.77 -4.34
N ARG A 538 -20.41 -6.78 -3.02
CA ARG A 538 -20.89 -8.01 -2.36
C ARG A 538 -22.28 -8.33 -2.89
N LYS A 539 -22.55 -9.61 -3.02
CA LYS A 539 -23.88 -10.13 -3.37
C LYS A 539 -24.55 -10.70 -2.13
N ARG A 540 -23.81 -11.55 -1.42
CA ARG A 540 -24.28 -12.25 -0.24
C ARG A 540 -23.13 -12.54 0.71
N VAL A 541 -23.35 -12.37 2.00
CA VAL A 541 -22.40 -12.76 3.05
C VAL A 541 -23.14 -13.64 4.04
N VAL A 542 -22.65 -14.84 4.30
CA VAL A 542 -23.27 -15.81 5.22
C VAL A 542 -22.29 -16.13 6.33
N GLN A 543 -22.66 -15.83 7.57
CA GLN A 543 -21.91 -16.19 8.75
C GLN A 543 -22.59 -17.35 9.48
N GLN A 544 -21.81 -18.36 9.84
CA GLN A 544 -22.22 -19.54 10.59
C GLN A 544 -21.33 -19.73 11.82
N ALA A 545 -21.94 -19.82 12.99
CA ALA A 545 -21.27 -20.21 14.21
C ALA A 545 -21.00 -21.72 14.22
N CYS A 546 -19.82 -22.12 14.67
CA CYS A 546 -19.36 -23.50 14.67
C CYS A 546 -18.73 -23.90 16.01
N ASP A 547 -18.69 -25.21 16.28
CA ASP A 547 -17.89 -25.77 17.36
C ASP A 547 -16.38 -25.73 17.05
N GLU A 548 -15.54 -26.16 18.00
CA GLU A 548 -14.08 -26.20 17.84
C GLU A 548 -13.62 -27.12 16.70
N ASN A 549 -14.47 -28.05 16.26
CA ASN A 549 -14.22 -28.97 15.15
C ASN A 549 -14.80 -28.45 13.82
N ARG A 550 -15.15 -27.16 13.76
CA ARG A 550 -15.71 -26.48 12.57
C ARG A 550 -17.08 -27.03 12.14
N LYS A 551 -17.81 -27.70 13.04
CA LYS A 551 -19.16 -28.17 12.75
C LYS A 551 -20.18 -27.08 13.06
N PRO A 552 -21.15 -26.80 12.16
CA PRO A 552 -22.19 -25.80 12.41
C PRO A 552 -22.96 -26.05 13.70
N LEU A 553 -23.14 -25.01 14.50
CA LEU A 553 -24.01 -24.99 15.66
C LEU A 553 -25.43 -24.63 15.22
N ALA A 554 -26.42 -25.37 15.74
CA ALA A 554 -27.82 -25.09 15.43
C ALA A 554 -28.35 -23.86 16.16
N THR A 555 -27.88 -23.62 17.40
CA THR A 555 -28.27 -22.48 18.23
C THR A 555 -27.11 -21.96 19.07
N LEU A 556 -27.19 -20.70 19.51
CA LEU A 556 -26.24 -20.10 20.46
C LEU A 556 -26.87 -19.84 21.83
N PRO A 557 -26.11 -20.01 22.92
CA PRO A 557 -26.64 -19.91 24.29
C PRO A 557 -26.80 -18.46 24.78
N ASN A 558 -26.26 -17.46 24.08
CA ASN A 558 -26.30 -16.04 24.45
C ASN A 558 -27.48 -15.28 23.81
N GLY A 559 -28.32 -15.97 23.03
CA GLY A 559 -29.46 -15.39 22.34
C GLY A 559 -29.10 -14.59 21.08
N ASN A 560 -27.87 -14.77 20.57
CA ASN A 560 -27.51 -14.38 19.22
C ASN A 560 -27.94 -15.47 18.22
N ALA A 561 -27.99 -15.10 16.95
CA ALA A 561 -28.24 -16.04 15.87
C ALA A 561 -26.99 -16.91 15.62
N ALA A 562 -27.19 -18.23 15.48
CA ALA A 562 -26.11 -19.12 15.04
C ALA A 562 -25.79 -18.96 13.55
N HIS A 563 -26.72 -18.42 12.76
CA HIS A 563 -26.59 -18.27 11.33
C HIS A 563 -27.16 -16.92 10.87
N VAL A 564 -26.36 -16.15 10.13
CA VAL A 564 -26.70 -14.80 9.67
C VAL A 564 -26.39 -14.66 8.19
N GLU A 565 -27.37 -14.29 7.39
CA GLU A 565 -27.23 -14.02 5.96
C GLU A 565 -27.49 -12.55 5.67
N HIS A 566 -26.58 -11.90 4.96
CA HIS A 566 -26.73 -10.55 4.44
C HIS A 566 -26.81 -10.60 2.91
N GLU A 567 -27.78 -9.91 2.32
CA GLU A 567 -27.91 -9.70 0.88
C GLU A 567 -27.74 -8.21 0.56
N PHE A 568 -27.08 -7.93 -0.56
CA PHE A 568 -26.65 -6.58 -0.92
C PHE A 568 -27.06 -6.20 -2.35
N THR A 569 -27.36 -4.91 -2.54
CA THR A 569 -27.59 -4.30 -3.85
C THR A 569 -26.29 -4.27 -4.67
N ALA A 570 -26.39 -3.96 -5.97
CA ALA A 570 -25.22 -3.69 -6.82
C ALA A 570 -24.34 -2.49 -6.38
N LEU A 571 -24.85 -1.66 -5.46
CA LEU A 571 -24.14 -0.54 -4.85
C LEU A 571 -23.58 -0.88 -3.45
N ASP A 572 -23.59 -2.16 -3.07
CA ASP A 572 -23.08 -2.66 -1.79
C ASP A 572 -23.85 -2.13 -0.56
N GLN A 573 -25.14 -1.86 -0.75
CA GLN A 573 -26.08 -1.48 0.31
C GLN A 573 -26.90 -2.70 0.76
N PHE A 574 -27.27 -2.80 2.04
CA PHE A 574 -28.13 -3.89 2.52
C PHE A 574 -29.48 -3.89 1.80
N GLU A 575 -29.91 -5.07 1.35
CA GLU A 575 -31.29 -5.36 0.89
C GLU A 575 -32.04 -6.19 1.92
N ARG A 576 -31.35 -7.17 2.50
CA ARG A 576 -31.93 -8.12 3.46
C ARG A 576 -30.90 -8.61 4.45
N ILE A 577 -31.33 -8.79 5.69
CA ILE A 577 -30.61 -9.54 6.70
C ILE A 577 -31.54 -10.64 7.22
N TYR A 578 -31.10 -11.89 7.15
CA TYR A 578 -31.86 -13.05 7.58
C TYR A 578 -31.06 -13.86 8.61
N GLU A 579 -31.61 -13.98 9.80
CA GLU A 579 -30.94 -14.58 10.95
C GLU A 579 -31.74 -15.78 11.46
N THR A 580 -31.05 -16.88 11.74
CA THR A 580 -31.65 -18.12 12.24
C THR A 580 -30.77 -18.78 13.30
N GLY A 581 -31.30 -19.81 13.96
CA GLY A 581 -30.58 -20.50 15.03
C GLY A 581 -30.53 -19.69 16.32
N PHE A 582 -31.58 -18.93 16.60
CA PHE A 582 -31.79 -18.37 17.94
C PHE A 582 -32.23 -19.49 18.90
N ASP A 583 -31.80 -19.41 20.17
CA ASP A 583 -32.40 -20.24 21.22
C ASP A 583 -33.82 -19.73 21.52
N GLU A 584 -34.82 -20.37 20.91
CA GLU A 584 -36.22 -20.01 21.07
C GLU A 584 -36.69 -20.07 22.54
N LYS A 585 -36.04 -20.85 23.41
CA LYS A 585 -36.38 -20.84 24.85
C LYS A 585 -35.93 -19.56 25.53
N LEU A 586 -34.88 -18.93 25.04
CA LEU A 586 -34.31 -17.71 25.60
C LEU A 586 -34.98 -16.46 25.04
N VAL A 587 -35.14 -16.39 23.71
CA VAL A 587 -35.64 -15.18 23.02
C VAL A 587 -37.07 -15.32 22.48
N GLY A 588 -37.65 -16.53 22.43
CA GLY A 588 -39.04 -16.75 22.06
C GLY A 588 -39.36 -16.71 20.56
N PHE A 589 -38.33 -16.67 19.70
CA PHE A 589 -38.40 -16.85 18.26
C PHE A 589 -37.18 -17.65 17.77
N SER A 590 -37.27 -18.24 16.59
CA SER A 590 -36.20 -19.05 15.97
C SER A 590 -35.49 -18.33 14.83
N SER A 591 -36.13 -17.32 14.23
CA SER A 591 -35.58 -16.54 13.13
C SER A 591 -36.05 -15.09 13.13
N ARG A 592 -35.25 -14.24 12.51
CA ARG A 592 -35.50 -12.81 12.32
C ARG A 592 -35.11 -12.40 10.90
N GLU A 593 -35.95 -11.60 10.26
CA GLU A 593 -35.70 -11.04 8.92
C GLU A 593 -35.85 -9.52 8.95
N ALA A 594 -34.81 -8.81 8.54
CA ALA A 594 -34.84 -7.37 8.30
C ALA A 594 -34.75 -7.09 6.80
N LYS A 595 -35.60 -6.17 6.31
CA LYS A 595 -35.61 -5.73 4.90
C LYS A 595 -35.27 -4.26 4.80
N PHE A 596 -34.60 -3.89 3.73
CA PHE A 596 -34.09 -2.56 3.49
C PHE A 596 -34.48 -2.06 2.10
N ASP A 597 -34.59 -0.74 1.96
CA ASP A 597 -34.71 -0.04 0.67
C ASP A 597 -33.65 1.05 0.61
N ALA A 598 -32.77 0.96 -0.39
CA ALA A 598 -31.60 1.82 -0.54
C ALA A 598 -30.78 1.99 0.76
N GLY A 599 -30.63 0.92 1.55
CA GLY A 599 -29.93 0.92 2.84
C GLY A 599 -30.73 1.43 4.04
N THR A 600 -31.98 1.87 3.85
CA THR A 600 -32.89 2.27 4.93
C THR A 600 -33.71 1.09 5.40
N LEU A 601 -33.75 0.82 6.71
CA LEU A 601 -34.54 -0.27 7.29
C LEU A 601 -36.04 -0.05 7.06
N LEU A 602 -36.71 -1.00 6.39
CA LEU A 602 -38.15 -0.97 6.12
C LEU A 602 -38.96 -1.73 7.17
N SER A 603 -38.53 -2.95 7.50
CA SER A 603 -39.30 -3.84 8.37
C SER A 603 -38.41 -4.87 9.04
N VAL A 604 -38.80 -5.30 10.23
CA VAL A 604 -38.21 -6.44 10.94
C VAL A 604 -39.33 -7.41 11.27
N THR A 605 -39.16 -8.68 10.94
CA THR A 605 -40.13 -9.76 11.18
C THR A 605 -39.49 -10.90 11.95
N HIS A 606 -40.12 -11.35 13.03
CA HIS A 606 -39.66 -12.47 13.84
C HIS A 606 -40.61 -13.66 13.68
N ARG A 607 -40.06 -14.87 13.62
CA ARG A 607 -40.85 -16.11 13.49
C ARG A 607 -40.41 -17.17 14.48
N ARG A 608 -41.38 -17.94 14.97
CA ARG A 608 -41.16 -19.17 15.75
C ARG A 608 -40.76 -20.34 14.86
N SER A 609 -40.25 -21.43 15.46
CA SER A 609 -39.87 -22.65 14.73
C SER A 609 -41.02 -23.32 13.97
N ASP A 610 -42.26 -23.10 14.40
CA ASP A 610 -43.46 -23.58 13.70
C ASP A 610 -43.93 -22.66 12.53
N GLY A 611 -43.18 -21.59 12.25
CA GLY A 611 -43.45 -20.65 11.16
C GLY A 611 -44.38 -19.48 11.50
N ARG A 612 -44.98 -19.46 12.71
CA ARG A 612 -45.82 -18.34 13.16
C ARG A 612 -45.01 -17.06 13.30
N VAL A 613 -45.52 -15.98 12.71
CA VAL A 613 -44.97 -14.62 12.85
C VAL A 613 -45.38 -14.05 14.21
N LEU A 614 -44.47 -13.34 14.87
CA LEU A 614 -44.80 -12.59 16.09
C LEU A 614 -45.38 -11.23 15.72
N ASP A 615 -46.47 -10.84 16.38
CA ASP A 615 -47.10 -9.51 16.20
C ASP A 615 -46.23 -8.38 16.76
N SER A 616 -45.40 -8.68 17.77
CA SER A 616 -44.49 -7.72 18.41
C SER A 616 -43.36 -8.44 19.15
N VAL A 617 -42.30 -7.68 19.46
CA VAL A 617 -41.21 -8.08 20.36
C VAL A 617 -40.97 -6.99 21.40
N ARG A 618 -40.35 -7.39 22.52
CA ARG A 618 -39.81 -6.48 23.53
C ARG A 618 -38.32 -6.28 23.26
N VAL A 619 -37.88 -5.03 23.27
CA VAL A 619 -36.46 -4.69 23.11
C VAL A 619 -35.85 -4.58 24.51
N MET A 620 -35.06 -5.58 24.90
CA MET A 620 -34.51 -5.68 26.24
C MET A 620 -33.08 -5.16 26.27
N ILE A 621 -32.74 -4.34 27.26
CA ILE A 621 -31.35 -4.02 27.58
C ILE A 621 -30.73 -5.25 28.23
N VAL A 622 -29.67 -5.80 27.63
CA VAL A 622 -28.97 -6.99 28.16
C VAL A 622 -27.66 -6.64 28.85
N GLU A 623 -27.06 -5.50 28.49
CA GLU A 623 -25.85 -4.99 29.10
C GLU A 623 -25.81 -3.46 29.01
N VAL A 624 -25.20 -2.83 30.01
CA VAL A 624 -24.99 -1.38 30.08
C VAL A 624 -23.52 -1.13 30.43
N THR A 625 -22.81 -0.48 29.52
CA THR A 625 -21.45 0.02 29.67
C THR A 625 -21.49 1.54 29.45
N PRO A 626 -21.87 2.33 30.48
CA PRO A 626 -22.26 3.73 30.28
C PRO A 626 -21.16 4.57 29.63
N GLN A 627 -21.44 5.16 28.47
CA GLN A 627 -20.52 6.11 27.82
C GLN A 627 -20.80 7.57 28.18
N GLN A 628 -21.92 7.80 28.88
CA GLN A 628 -22.29 9.10 29.41
C GLN A 628 -23.04 8.94 30.74
N PRO A 629 -23.02 9.96 31.64
CA PRO A 629 -23.53 9.81 33.01
C PRO A 629 -24.96 9.30 33.10
N LYS A 630 -25.85 9.78 32.22
CA LYS A 630 -27.26 9.38 32.21
C LYS A 630 -27.51 7.95 31.74
N ALA A 631 -26.60 7.36 30.97
CA ALA A 631 -26.73 5.96 30.56
C ALA A 631 -26.58 5.00 31.74
N ALA A 632 -25.91 5.42 32.83
CA ALA A 632 -25.78 4.61 34.04
C ALA A 632 -27.12 4.44 34.81
N GLU A 633 -28.15 5.22 34.48
CA GLU A 633 -29.49 5.07 35.06
C GLU A 633 -30.33 3.99 34.36
N LEU A 634 -29.84 3.43 33.23
CA LEU A 634 -30.41 2.28 32.55
C LEU A 634 -29.83 0.99 33.11
N HIS A 635 -30.63 -0.08 33.15
CA HIS A 635 -30.22 -1.34 33.78
C HIS A 635 -30.42 -2.52 32.82
N PRO A 636 -29.53 -3.54 32.86
CA PRO A 636 -29.83 -4.83 32.28
C PRO A 636 -31.17 -5.37 32.80
N GLY A 637 -32.03 -5.83 31.89
CA GLY A 637 -33.40 -6.27 32.17
C GLY A 637 -34.46 -5.20 31.94
N ASP A 638 -34.11 -3.93 31.77
CA ASP A 638 -35.05 -2.90 31.35
C ASP A 638 -35.56 -3.19 29.92
N GLN A 639 -36.86 -3.01 29.69
CA GLN A 639 -37.41 -3.02 28.33
C GLN A 639 -37.39 -1.60 27.77
N LEU A 640 -36.62 -1.37 26.71
CA LEU A 640 -36.64 -0.12 25.96
C LEU A 640 -37.93 0.00 25.17
N VAL A 641 -38.69 1.08 25.38
CA VAL A 641 -40.01 1.26 24.73
C VAL A 641 -40.06 2.46 23.79
N ALA A 642 -39.38 3.55 24.12
CA ALA A 642 -39.34 4.74 23.26
C ALA A 642 -38.11 5.59 23.54
N ALA A 643 -37.74 6.43 22.58
CA ALA A 643 -36.82 7.52 22.82
C ALA A 643 -37.24 8.74 22.00
N ASN A 644 -37.30 9.92 22.66
CA ASN A 644 -37.77 11.17 22.06
C ASN A 644 -39.10 11.00 21.28
N ASP A 645 -40.10 10.42 21.95
CA ASP A 645 -41.43 10.12 21.39
C ASP A 645 -41.46 9.11 20.23
N LYS A 646 -40.31 8.54 19.83
CA LYS A 646 -40.26 7.48 18.81
C LYS A 646 -40.28 6.10 19.48
N PRO A 647 -41.27 5.25 19.18
CA PRO A 647 -41.33 3.90 19.73
C PRO A 647 -40.17 3.05 19.22
N VAL A 648 -39.60 2.23 20.11
CA VAL A 648 -38.54 1.27 19.76
C VAL A 648 -39.17 -0.12 19.66
N THR A 649 -39.31 -0.60 18.43
CA THR A 649 -40.05 -1.83 18.12
C THR A 649 -39.15 -3.02 17.79
N SER A 650 -37.84 -2.78 17.59
CA SER A 650 -36.81 -3.82 17.47
C SER A 650 -35.43 -3.23 17.78
N ALA A 651 -34.48 -4.09 18.15
CA ALA A 651 -33.08 -3.73 18.33
C ALA A 651 -32.46 -3.19 17.02
N TYR A 652 -32.86 -3.71 15.85
CA TYR A 652 -32.39 -3.20 14.55
C TYR A 652 -32.86 -1.78 14.28
N GLY A 653 -34.09 -1.43 14.64
CA GLY A 653 -34.60 -0.07 14.51
C GLY A 653 -33.79 0.95 15.33
N TRP A 654 -33.27 0.52 16.48
CA TRP A 654 -32.38 1.35 17.30
C TRP A 654 -31.01 1.54 16.65
N VAL A 655 -30.37 0.44 16.23
CA VAL A 655 -29.03 0.47 15.64
C VAL A 655 -29.03 1.23 14.30
N ALA A 656 -30.07 1.05 13.48
CA ALA A 656 -30.22 1.73 12.20
C ALA A 656 -30.45 3.25 12.31
N ALA A 657 -30.91 3.74 13.48
CA ALA A 657 -31.09 5.17 13.71
C ALA A 657 -29.76 5.94 13.83
N GLY A 658 -28.62 5.24 13.95
CA GLY A 658 -27.29 5.84 14.01
C GLY A 658 -26.97 6.44 15.38
N THR A 659 -26.37 7.64 15.39
CA THR A 659 -26.04 8.36 16.64
C THR A 659 -27.31 8.82 17.34
N PHE A 660 -27.45 8.51 18.64
CA PHE A 660 -28.60 8.96 19.41
C PHE A 660 -28.56 10.49 19.53
N PRO A 661 -29.63 11.24 19.20
CA PRO A 661 -29.60 12.70 19.14
C PRO A 661 -29.61 13.39 20.52
N GLY A 662 -29.47 12.64 21.61
CA GLY A 662 -29.69 13.12 22.98
C GLY A 662 -31.17 13.21 23.32
N GLY A 663 -31.49 13.81 24.48
CA GLY A 663 -32.86 13.95 24.96
C GLY A 663 -33.21 12.92 26.03
N TRP A 664 -34.23 12.09 25.79
CA TRP A 664 -34.77 11.17 26.79
C TRP A 664 -35.12 9.80 26.24
N ILE A 665 -35.02 8.81 27.12
CA ILE A 665 -35.33 7.41 26.87
C ILE A 665 -36.41 6.97 27.85
N GLU A 666 -37.36 6.18 27.36
CA GLU A 666 -38.39 5.55 28.18
C GLU A 666 -38.19 4.04 28.18
N VAL A 667 -38.19 3.47 29.38
CA VAL A 667 -38.06 2.04 29.62
C VAL A 667 -39.20 1.53 30.50
N ILE A 668 -39.49 0.23 30.43
CA ILE A 668 -40.28 -0.46 31.44
C ILE A 668 -39.32 -1.21 32.35
N ARG A 669 -39.33 -0.86 33.65
CA ARG A 669 -38.54 -1.48 34.71
C ARG A 669 -39.49 -2.07 35.73
N ALA A 670 -39.40 -3.39 35.94
CA ALA A 670 -40.28 -4.11 36.86
C ALA A 670 -41.79 -3.78 36.68
N GLY A 671 -42.24 -3.68 35.42
CA GLY A 671 -43.63 -3.35 35.07
C GLY A 671 -44.00 -1.87 35.12
N GLN A 672 -43.11 -0.99 35.60
CA GLN A 672 -43.36 0.45 35.66
C GLN A 672 -42.65 1.20 34.53
N ARG A 673 -43.33 2.17 33.95
CA ARG A 673 -42.79 3.04 32.90
C ARG A 673 -41.92 4.12 33.54
N VAL A 674 -40.64 4.15 33.18
CA VAL A 674 -39.63 5.06 33.71
C VAL A 674 -39.06 5.86 32.54
N ARG A 675 -39.09 7.19 32.66
CA ARG A 675 -38.44 8.10 31.73
C ARG A 675 -37.13 8.59 32.34
N VAL A 676 -36.05 8.48 31.57
CA VAL A 676 -34.72 8.98 31.90
C VAL A 676 -34.40 10.13 30.95
N ASP A 677 -34.28 11.33 31.49
CA ASP A 677 -33.99 12.56 30.75
C ASP A 677 -32.52 12.97 30.84
N GLY A 678 -32.08 13.80 29.89
CA GLY A 678 -30.80 14.51 29.94
C GLY A 678 -29.65 13.80 29.23
N PHE A 679 -29.97 12.91 28.29
CA PHE A 679 -28.96 12.31 27.41
C PHE A 679 -28.37 13.35 26.46
N GLN A 680 -27.07 13.26 26.22
CA GLN A 680 -26.38 14.02 25.19
C GLN A 680 -26.41 13.27 23.87
N GLU A 681 -26.24 14.02 22.78
CA GLU A 681 -26.01 13.44 21.46
C GLU A 681 -24.74 12.58 21.50
N GLY A 682 -24.84 11.34 21.01
CA GLY A 682 -23.71 10.41 21.01
C GLY A 682 -24.10 8.97 21.32
N ALA A 683 -23.07 8.18 21.60
CA ALA A 683 -23.25 6.79 22.01
C ALA A 683 -23.66 6.68 23.49
N LEU A 684 -24.48 5.68 23.79
CA LEU A 684 -25.02 5.44 25.12
C LEU A 684 -24.28 4.31 25.84
N GLY A 685 -23.78 3.33 25.07
CA GLY A 685 -23.16 2.12 25.61
C GLY A 685 -24.19 1.14 26.18
N ILE A 686 -25.30 0.93 25.49
CA ILE A 686 -26.29 -0.10 25.84
C ILE A 686 -26.33 -1.19 24.77
N PHE A 687 -26.51 -2.44 25.19
CA PHE A 687 -26.69 -3.58 24.30
C PHE A 687 -28.13 -4.06 24.37
N LEU A 688 -28.74 -4.27 23.22
CA LEU A 688 -30.17 -4.57 23.08
C LEU A 688 -30.39 -5.96 22.48
N GLN A 689 -31.44 -6.64 22.95
CA GLN A 689 -31.87 -7.93 22.44
C GLN A 689 -33.39 -7.97 22.28
N ASP A 690 -33.86 -8.41 21.13
CA ASP A 690 -35.29 -8.66 20.92
C ASP A 690 -35.70 -9.93 21.69
N ARG A 691 -36.83 -9.88 22.40
CA ARG A 691 -37.45 -11.05 23.03
C ARG A 691 -38.94 -11.08 22.74
N ALA A 692 -39.49 -12.27 22.52
CA ALA A 692 -40.93 -12.44 22.42
C ALA A 692 -41.63 -11.96 23.71
N PRO A 693 -42.87 -11.49 23.59
CA PRO A 693 -43.74 -11.35 24.76
C PRO A 693 -43.84 -12.72 25.46
N GLY A 694 -43.78 -12.73 26.79
CA GLY A 694 -44.13 -13.95 27.55
C GLY A 694 -45.57 -14.36 27.24
N PRO A 695 -45.99 -15.61 27.56
CA PRO A 695 -47.43 -15.92 27.59
C PRO A 695 -48.11 -14.86 28.47
N ALA A 696 -49.09 -14.17 27.90
CA ALA A 696 -49.70 -12.96 28.47
C ALA A 696 -49.98 -13.11 29.97
N GLU A 697 -49.52 -12.13 30.77
CA GLU A 697 -50.01 -11.89 32.13
C GLU A 697 -51.44 -11.36 32.11
#